data_AF-Q8L435-F1
#
_entry.id   AF-Q8L435-F1
#
_cell.length_a   1.000
_cell.length_b   1.000
_cell.length_c   1.000
_cell.angle_alpha   90.00
_cell.angle_beta   90.00
_cell.angle_gamma   90.00
#
_symmetry.space_group_name_H-M   'P 1'
#
loop_
_entity.id
_entity.type
_entity.pdbx_description
1 polymer ?
#
loop_
_entity_poly.entity_id
_entity_poly.type
_entity_poly.pdbx_seq_one_letter_code
_entity_poly.pdbx_strand_id
1 'polypeptide(L)'
;MSRRPWLLALALAVALAAGSAGASTGSDATVPVATQDGPDYVFHRAHERMLFQTSYTLENNGSVICIPNNGQCFCLAWLKSNGTNAEKLAANILQWITFALSALCLMFYGYQTWKSTCGWEEIYVATIEMIKFIIEYFHEFDEPAVIYSSNGNKTVWLRYAEWLLTCPVILIHLSNLTGLANDYNKRTMGLLVSDIGTIVWGTTAALSKGYVRVIFFLMGLCYGIYTFFNAAKVYIEAYHTVPKGICRDLVRYLAWLYFCSWAMFPVLFLLGPEGFGHINQFNSAIAHAILDLASKNAWSMMGHFLRVKIHEHILLYGDIRKKQKVNVAGQEMEVETMVHEEDDETQKVPTAKYANRDSFIIMRDRLKEKGFETRASLDGDPNGDAEANAAAGGKPGMEMGKMTGMGMSMGAGMGMANIDSGRVILAVPDISMVDFFREQFARLPVPYELVPALGAENTLQLVQQAQSLGGCDFVLMHPEFLRDRSPTGLLPRLKMGGQRAAAFGWAAIGPMRDLIEGSGVDGWLEGPSFGAGINQQALVALINRMQQAKKMGMMGGMGMGMGGGMGMGMGMGMGMAPSMNAGMTGGMGGASMGGAVMGMGMGMQPMQQAMPAMSPMMTQQPSMMSQPSAMSAGGAMQAMGGVMPSPAPGGRVGTNPLFGSAPSPLSSQPGISPGMATPPAATAAPAAGGSEAEMLQQLMSEINRLKNELGE
;
A
#
# COMPACT_ATOMS: atom_id res chain seq x y z
N MET A 1 2.27 -13.05 3.69
CA MET A 1 1.78 -12.72 2.33
C MET A 1 1.70 -14.01 1.53
N SER A 2 0.50 -14.61 1.47
CA SER A 2 0.26 -15.86 0.74
C SER A 2 0.10 -15.58 -0.77
N ARG A 3 0.03 -16.67 -1.54
CA ARG A 3 0.62 -16.84 -2.87
C ARG A 3 -0.06 -16.03 -3.99
N ARG A 4 0.74 -15.11 -4.57
CA ARG A 4 0.81 -14.70 -5.99
C ARG A 4 -0.20 -13.62 -6.50
N PRO A 5 -0.14 -12.37 -6.02
CA PRO A 5 -0.75 -11.22 -6.70
C PRO A 5 -0.26 -11.07 -8.16
N TRP A 6 0.94 -11.55 -8.50
CA TRP A 6 1.45 -11.56 -9.87
C TRP A 6 0.70 -12.51 -10.81
N LEU A 7 0.05 -13.57 -10.31
CA LEU A 7 -0.79 -14.41 -11.16
C LEU A 7 -2.03 -13.65 -11.64
N LEU A 8 -2.54 -12.73 -10.82
CA LEU A 8 -3.66 -11.87 -11.20
C LEU A 8 -3.20 -10.87 -12.28
N ALA A 9 -2.01 -10.27 -12.11
CA ALA A 9 -1.42 -9.40 -13.11
C ALA A 9 -1.13 -10.13 -14.43
N LEU A 10 -0.60 -11.36 -14.36
CA LEU A 10 -0.36 -12.22 -15.52
C LEU A 10 -1.68 -12.62 -16.21
N ALA A 11 -2.71 -13.00 -15.44
CA ALA A 11 -4.02 -13.33 -15.99
C ALA A 11 -4.68 -12.13 -16.66
N LEU A 12 -4.55 -10.93 -16.08
CA LEU A 12 -5.04 -9.68 -16.67
C LEU A 12 -4.29 -9.35 -17.97
N ALA A 13 -2.96 -9.53 -17.99
CA ALA A 13 -2.13 -9.32 -19.17
C ALA A 13 -2.50 -10.29 -20.31
N VAL A 14 -2.68 -11.57 -19.99
CA VAL A 14 -3.11 -12.59 -20.96
C VAL A 14 -4.52 -12.31 -21.48
N ALA A 15 -5.45 -11.88 -20.62
CA ALA A 15 -6.80 -11.52 -21.02
C ALA A 15 -6.83 -10.29 -21.96
N LEU A 16 -6.01 -9.27 -21.68
CA LEU A 16 -5.87 -8.09 -22.54
C LEU A 16 -5.22 -8.43 -23.89
N ALA A 17 -4.21 -9.29 -23.90
CA ALA A 17 -3.56 -9.77 -25.13
C ALA A 17 -4.48 -10.68 -25.98
N ALA A 18 -5.32 -11.49 -25.34
CA ALA A 18 -6.29 -12.34 -26.05
C ALA A 18 -7.45 -11.52 -26.67
N GLY A 19 -7.79 -10.37 -26.08
CA GLY A 19 -8.82 -9.46 -26.61
C GLY A 19 -8.41 -8.71 -27.88
N SER A 20 -7.11 -8.50 -28.12
CA SER A 20 -6.59 -7.71 -29.26
C SER A 20 -6.26 -8.54 -30.51
N ALA A 21 -6.18 -9.87 -30.41
CA ALA A 21 -5.85 -10.76 -31.54
C ALA A 21 -6.94 -10.88 -32.63
N GLY A 22 -8.03 -10.11 -32.53
CA GLY A 22 -9.15 -10.11 -33.48
C GLY A 22 -9.09 -9.06 -34.60
N ALA A 23 -8.07 -8.19 -34.65
CA ALA A 23 -7.99 -7.12 -35.65
C ALA A 23 -7.06 -7.48 -36.83
N SER A 24 -7.62 -7.47 -38.04
CA SER A 24 -7.06 -7.97 -39.29
C SER A 24 -5.76 -7.31 -39.77
N THR A 25 -4.84 -8.12 -40.29
CA THR A 25 -3.72 -7.68 -41.13
C THR A 25 -4.23 -7.26 -42.52
N GLY A 26 -4.46 -5.96 -42.73
CA GLY A 26 -4.76 -5.39 -44.04
C GLY A 26 -3.48 -5.03 -44.78
N SER A 27 -3.25 -5.63 -45.95
CA SER A 27 -2.10 -5.40 -46.83
C SER A 27 -2.12 -4.00 -47.46
N ASP A 28 -0.99 -3.32 -47.40
CA ASP A 28 -0.73 -2.02 -48.03
C ASP A 28 -0.95 -2.06 -49.55
N ALA A 29 -2.03 -1.41 -50.01
CA ALA A 29 -2.25 -1.10 -51.41
C ALA A 29 -1.92 0.37 -51.66
N THR A 30 -0.86 0.64 -52.42
CA THR A 30 -0.50 1.96 -52.93
C THR A 30 -1.56 2.46 -53.91
N VAL A 31 -2.31 3.50 -53.54
CA VAL A 31 -3.21 4.23 -54.44
C VAL A 31 -2.46 5.42 -55.05
N PRO A 32 -2.55 5.64 -56.38
CA PRO A 32 -1.86 6.75 -57.05
C PRO A 32 -2.47 8.11 -56.71
N VAL A 33 -1.60 9.12 -56.58
CA VAL A 33 -1.94 10.52 -56.33
C VAL A 33 -2.47 11.15 -57.63
N ALA A 34 -3.71 11.61 -57.62
CA ALA A 34 -4.27 12.43 -58.69
C ALA A 34 -3.94 13.91 -58.44
N THR A 35 -3.29 14.56 -59.41
CA THR A 35 -3.14 16.01 -59.50
C THR A 35 -4.15 16.55 -60.51
N GLN A 36 -4.99 17.51 -60.13
CA GLN A 36 -5.30 18.76 -60.89
C GLN A 36 -6.55 19.49 -60.35
N ASP A 37 -6.36 20.77 -60.05
CA ASP A 37 -7.28 21.91 -60.22
C ASP A 37 -8.71 21.80 -59.64
N GLY A 38 -8.80 21.86 -58.31
CA GLY A 38 -10.02 22.11 -57.53
C GLY A 38 -9.62 22.64 -56.14
N PRO A 39 -10.53 23.23 -55.33
CA PRO A 39 -10.19 23.86 -54.05
C PRO A 39 -9.32 22.93 -53.22
N ASP A 40 -8.13 23.40 -52.84
CA ASP A 40 -7.00 22.59 -52.36
C ASP A 40 -7.38 21.67 -51.19
N TYR A 41 -7.79 20.44 -51.50
CA TYR A 41 -7.95 19.39 -50.49
C TYR A 41 -6.57 18.84 -50.14
N VAL A 42 -6.02 19.29 -49.02
CA VAL A 42 -4.79 18.73 -48.44
C VAL A 42 -5.12 17.35 -47.86
N PHE A 43 -5.00 16.29 -48.66
CA PHE A 43 -5.12 14.91 -48.20
C PHE A 43 -3.82 14.47 -47.50
N HIS A 44 -3.84 14.41 -46.17
CA HIS A 44 -2.83 13.64 -45.43
C HIS A 44 -3.11 12.13 -45.61
N ARG A 45 -2.07 11.38 -45.99
CA ARG A 45 -2.11 9.95 -46.35
C ARG A 45 -2.80 9.11 -45.25
N ALA A 46 -3.80 8.31 -45.65
CA ALA A 46 -4.86 7.73 -44.82
C ALA A 46 -4.51 6.52 -43.92
N HIS A 47 -3.30 6.38 -43.38
CA HIS A 47 -2.88 5.08 -42.80
C HIS A 47 -2.82 4.93 -41.28
N GLU A 48 -3.15 5.94 -40.48
CA GLU A 48 -3.46 5.75 -39.04
C GLU A 48 -4.72 6.58 -38.77
N ARG A 49 -5.88 5.92 -38.62
CA ARG A 49 -7.16 6.60 -38.36
C ARG A 49 -7.14 7.14 -36.93
N MET A 50 -6.51 8.30 -36.74
CA MET A 50 -6.63 9.01 -35.48
C MET A 50 -8.11 9.26 -35.19
N LEU A 51 -8.51 9.08 -33.93
CA LEU A 51 -9.90 9.14 -33.50
C LEU A 51 -10.50 10.57 -33.54
N PHE A 52 -9.66 11.57 -33.82
CA PHE A 52 -10.03 12.98 -33.96
C PHE A 52 -9.98 13.45 -35.43
N GLN A 53 -10.56 14.61 -35.70
CA GLN A 53 -10.70 15.17 -37.04
C GLN A 53 -9.32 15.53 -37.62
N THR A 54 -8.97 14.93 -38.76
CA THR A 54 -7.68 15.16 -39.44
C THR A 54 -7.82 15.92 -40.76
N SER A 55 -9.00 15.90 -41.37
CA SER A 55 -9.29 16.67 -42.59
C SER A 55 -9.99 18.00 -42.27
N TYR A 56 -9.63 19.04 -42.99
CA TYR A 56 -10.23 20.37 -42.85
C TYR A 56 -10.07 21.13 -44.18
N THR A 57 -10.89 22.16 -44.38
CA THR A 57 -10.75 23.08 -45.51
C THR A 57 -10.36 24.47 -45.00
N LEU A 58 -9.50 25.15 -45.77
CA LEU A 58 -9.12 26.54 -45.51
C LEU A 58 -10.03 27.46 -46.32
N GLU A 59 -10.63 28.44 -45.64
CA GLU A 59 -11.47 29.45 -46.24
C GLU A 59 -10.95 30.85 -45.92
N ASN A 60 -11.43 31.86 -46.65
CA ASN A 60 -11.08 33.28 -46.43
C ASN A 60 -9.56 33.52 -46.33
N ASN A 61 -8.80 33.05 -47.33
CA ASN A 61 -7.34 33.13 -47.36
C ASN A 61 -6.66 32.52 -46.10
N GLY A 62 -7.24 31.46 -45.53
CA GLY A 62 -6.70 30.74 -44.39
C GLY A 62 -7.01 31.36 -43.02
N SER A 63 -7.86 32.40 -42.98
CA SER A 63 -8.34 32.97 -41.72
C SER A 63 -9.45 32.13 -41.06
N VAL A 64 -10.11 31.26 -41.83
CA VAL A 64 -11.16 30.37 -41.35
C VAL A 64 -10.81 28.92 -41.68
N ILE A 65 -11.03 28.04 -40.70
CA ILE A 65 -10.90 26.59 -40.86
C ILE A 65 -12.30 25.99 -40.74
N CYS A 66 -12.71 25.26 -41.77
CA CYS A 66 -13.97 24.53 -41.79
C CYS A 66 -13.72 23.04 -41.59
N ILE A 67 -14.51 22.42 -40.70
CA ILE A 67 -14.43 21.00 -40.37
C ILE A 67 -15.78 20.32 -40.56
N PRO A 68 -15.81 19.00 -40.86
CA PRO A 68 -17.04 18.22 -40.82
C PRO A 68 -17.68 18.23 -39.43
N ASN A 69 -19.01 18.37 -39.38
CA ASN A 69 -19.77 18.25 -38.13
C ASN A 69 -20.12 16.78 -37.85
N ASN A 70 -19.12 15.96 -37.52
CA ASN A 70 -19.24 14.52 -37.28
C ASN A 70 -19.05 14.13 -35.79
N GLY A 71 -18.97 15.11 -34.88
CA GLY A 71 -18.74 14.90 -33.45
C GLY A 71 -17.29 14.62 -33.06
N GLN A 72 -16.34 14.62 -34.00
CA GLN A 72 -14.91 14.49 -33.69
C GLN A 72 -14.32 15.84 -33.23
N CYS A 73 -13.40 15.78 -32.26
CA CYS A 73 -12.64 16.96 -31.86
C CYS A 73 -11.63 17.36 -32.95
N PHE A 74 -11.29 18.65 -33.04
CA PHE A 74 -10.29 19.16 -33.98
C PHE A 74 -9.31 20.12 -33.29
N CYS A 75 -8.02 19.96 -33.57
CA CYS A 75 -6.99 20.93 -33.22
C CYS A 75 -5.80 20.80 -34.17
N LEU A 76 -5.39 21.90 -34.81
CA LEU A 76 -4.22 21.90 -35.71
C LEU A 76 -2.92 21.45 -35.01
N ALA A 77 -2.77 21.74 -33.71
CA ALA A 77 -1.57 21.37 -32.97
C ALA A 77 -1.40 19.84 -32.84
N TRP A 78 -2.50 19.08 -32.84
CA TRP A 78 -2.47 17.62 -32.80
C TRP A 78 -1.99 17.01 -34.13
N LEU A 79 -2.09 17.75 -35.24
CA LEU A 79 -1.66 17.31 -36.57
C LEU A 79 -0.17 17.52 -36.82
N LYS A 80 0.56 18.14 -35.89
CA LYS A 80 2.03 18.27 -36.00
C LYS A 80 2.68 16.89 -36.08
N SER A 81 3.63 16.73 -36.99
CA SER A 81 4.37 15.48 -37.19
C SER A 81 5.01 14.98 -35.88
N ASN A 82 4.97 13.67 -35.67
CA ASN A 82 5.64 13.02 -34.55
C ASN A 82 7.16 12.84 -34.81
N GLY A 83 7.62 13.00 -36.05
CA GLY A 83 9.02 12.92 -36.47
C GLY A 83 9.16 12.39 -37.90
N THR A 84 10.35 11.90 -38.23
CA THR A 84 10.67 11.31 -39.55
C THR A 84 10.43 9.80 -39.55
N ASN A 85 10.33 9.20 -40.75
CA ASN A 85 10.16 7.75 -40.89
C ASN A 85 11.36 6.95 -40.37
N ALA A 86 12.58 7.51 -40.46
CA ALA A 86 13.78 6.87 -39.94
C ALA A 86 13.74 6.79 -38.40
N GLU A 87 13.28 7.87 -37.76
CA GLU A 87 13.10 7.91 -36.30
C GLU A 87 11.96 6.98 -35.85
N LYS A 88 10.85 6.92 -36.60
CA LYS A 88 9.77 5.93 -36.36
C LYS A 88 10.32 4.50 -36.41
N LEU A 89 11.10 4.17 -37.45
CA LEU A 89 11.69 2.84 -37.59
C LEU A 89 12.65 2.52 -36.43
N ALA A 90 13.49 3.48 -36.04
CA ALA A 90 14.42 3.30 -34.92
C ALA A 90 13.68 3.12 -33.58
N ALA A 91 12.61 3.89 -33.33
CA ALA A 91 11.74 3.72 -32.16
C ALA A 91 11.16 2.31 -32.12
N ASN A 92 10.57 1.86 -33.22
CA ASN A 92 10.00 0.51 -33.33
C ASN A 92 11.04 -0.58 -33.07
N ILE A 93 12.26 -0.46 -33.62
CA ILE A 93 13.35 -1.43 -33.38
C ILE A 93 13.69 -1.51 -31.88
N LEU A 94 13.82 -0.37 -31.20
CA LEU A 94 14.15 -0.33 -29.78
C LEU A 94 13.01 -0.81 -28.89
N GLN A 95 11.76 -0.52 -29.24
CA GLN A 95 10.58 -1.09 -28.57
C GLN A 95 10.61 -2.63 -28.67
N TRP A 96 10.89 -3.20 -29.85
CA TRP A 96 11.02 -4.65 -30.03
C TRP A 96 12.17 -5.26 -29.23
N ILE A 97 13.33 -4.57 -29.17
CA ILE A 97 14.46 -5.01 -28.34
C ILE A 97 14.06 -5.02 -26.86
N THR A 98 13.40 -3.97 -26.38
CA THR A 98 12.93 -3.84 -24.99
C THR A 98 11.92 -4.94 -24.66
N PHE A 99 10.96 -5.18 -25.56
CA PHE A 99 10.01 -6.28 -25.44
C PHE A 99 10.70 -7.65 -25.35
N ALA A 100 11.60 -7.95 -26.28
CA ALA A 100 12.30 -9.23 -26.32
C ALA A 100 13.12 -9.45 -25.04
N LEU A 101 13.82 -8.42 -24.56
CA LEU A 101 14.60 -8.50 -23.31
C LEU A 101 13.70 -8.60 -22.08
N SER A 102 12.56 -7.92 -22.04
CA SER A 102 11.57 -8.07 -20.96
C SER A 102 10.95 -9.47 -20.94
N ALA A 103 10.63 -10.05 -22.10
CA ALA A 103 10.15 -11.42 -22.22
C ALA A 103 11.22 -12.43 -21.76
N LEU A 104 12.47 -12.28 -22.18
CA LEU A 104 13.58 -13.12 -21.73
C LEU A 104 13.84 -13.00 -20.22
N CYS A 105 13.80 -11.77 -19.68
CA CYS A 105 13.91 -11.53 -18.25
C CYS A 105 12.75 -12.21 -17.50
N LEU A 106 11.52 -12.10 -17.98
CA LEU A 106 10.36 -12.73 -17.34
C LEU A 106 10.42 -14.26 -17.39
N MET A 107 10.85 -14.85 -18.50
CA MET A 107 11.10 -16.30 -18.59
C MET A 107 12.17 -16.73 -17.58
N PHE A 108 13.28 -15.98 -17.51
CA PHE A 108 14.34 -16.23 -16.54
C PHE A 108 13.85 -16.08 -15.10
N TYR A 109 13.14 -15.01 -14.76
CA TYR A 109 12.58 -14.80 -13.42
C TYR A 109 11.50 -15.82 -13.08
N GLY A 110 10.68 -16.25 -14.03
CA GLY A 110 9.71 -17.34 -13.85
C GLY A 110 10.40 -18.65 -13.46
N TYR A 111 11.49 -18.99 -14.17
CA TYR A 111 12.32 -20.13 -13.81
C TYR A 111 12.99 -19.97 -12.43
N GLN A 112 13.51 -18.78 -12.11
CA GLN A 112 14.13 -18.52 -10.81
C GLN A 112 13.10 -18.47 -9.66
N THR A 113 11.86 -18.06 -9.94
CA THR A 113 10.73 -18.09 -8.99
C THR A 113 10.30 -19.51 -8.69
N TRP A 114 10.28 -20.39 -9.70
CA TRP A 114 10.08 -21.81 -9.49
C TRP A 114 11.18 -22.42 -8.61
N LYS A 115 12.40 -21.86 -8.67
CA LYS A 115 13.53 -22.17 -7.79
C LYS A 115 13.52 -21.37 -6.48
N SER A 116 12.50 -20.56 -6.25
CA SER A 116 12.32 -19.66 -5.10
C SER A 116 13.41 -18.60 -4.92
N THR A 117 14.26 -18.31 -5.89
CA THR A 117 15.37 -17.35 -5.74
C THR A 117 15.08 -15.94 -6.24
N CYS A 118 13.91 -15.70 -6.84
CA CYS A 118 13.54 -14.40 -7.41
C CYS A 118 12.63 -13.61 -6.47
N GLY A 119 12.83 -12.29 -6.41
CA GLY A 119 11.86 -11.38 -5.82
C GLY A 119 10.62 -11.20 -6.68
N TRP A 120 9.59 -10.59 -6.10
CA TRP A 120 8.36 -10.26 -6.84
C TRP A 120 8.52 -8.95 -7.61
N GLU A 121 9.45 -8.10 -7.18
CA GLU A 121 9.66 -6.76 -7.71
C GLU A 121 10.12 -6.83 -9.17
N GLU A 122 11.08 -7.69 -9.47
CA GLU A 122 11.66 -7.87 -10.81
C GLU A 122 10.64 -8.45 -11.80
N ILE A 123 9.81 -9.39 -11.33
CA ILE A 123 8.72 -10.00 -12.11
C ILE A 123 7.66 -8.96 -12.43
N TYR A 124 7.27 -8.17 -11.42
CA TYR A 124 6.25 -7.14 -11.57
C TYR A 124 6.68 -6.12 -12.63
N VAL A 125 7.89 -5.57 -12.50
CA VAL A 125 8.41 -4.57 -13.44
C VAL A 125 8.51 -5.15 -14.85
N ALA A 126 9.07 -6.36 -15.02
CA ALA A 126 9.16 -7.00 -16.34
C ALA A 126 7.78 -7.29 -16.95
N THR A 127 6.77 -7.60 -16.13
CA THR A 127 5.39 -7.81 -16.59
C THR A 127 4.78 -6.51 -17.09
N ILE A 128 4.92 -5.40 -16.33
CA ILE A 128 4.42 -4.09 -16.76
C ILE A 128 5.10 -3.62 -18.05
N GLU A 129 6.41 -3.84 -18.20
CA GLU A 129 7.13 -3.54 -19.45
C GLU A 129 6.55 -4.26 -20.66
N MET A 130 6.23 -5.56 -20.53
CA MET A 130 5.61 -6.29 -21.63
C MET A 130 4.20 -5.79 -21.94
N ILE A 131 3.39 -5.49 -20.91
CA ILE A 131 2.04 -4.95 -21.10
C ILE A 131 2.10 -3.60 -21.80
N LYS A 132 2.99 -2.70 -21.36
CA LYS A 132 3.24 -1.40 -21.99
C LYS A 132 3.57 -1.59 -23.47
N PHE A 133 4.54 -2.45 -23.80
CA PHE A 133 4.89 -2.71 -25.20
C PHE A 133 3.69 -3.20 -26.03
N ILE A 134 2.86 -4.10 -25.49
CA ILE A 134 1.67 -4.57 -26.20
C ILE A 134 0.73 -3.38 -26.51
N ILE A 135 0.56 -2.46 -25.56
CA ILE A 135 -0.24 -1.25 -25.78
C ILE A 135 0.44 -0.33 -26.81
N GLU A 136 1.75 -0.10 -26.71
CA GLU A 136 2.49 0.73 -27.69
C GLU A 136 2.39 0.15 -29.10
N TYR A 137 2.58 -1.16 -29.27
CA TYR A 137 2.55 -1.81 -30.57
C TYR A 137 1.22 -1.59 -31.33
N PHE A 138 0.09 -1.60 -30.61
CA PHE A 138 -1.23 -1.42 -31.22
C PHE A 138 -1.76 0.02 -31.18
N HIS A 139 -1.40 0.77 -30.14
CA HIS A 139 -2.10 1.99 -29.74
C HIS A 139 -1.16 3.11 -29.24
N GLU A 140 0.13 3.13 -29.62
CA GLU A 140 1.10 4.14 -29.13
C GLU A 140 0.58 5.59 -29.23
N PHE A 141 -0.09 5.94 -30.33
CA PHE A 141 -0.60 7.30 -30.58
C PHE A 141 -2.11 7.44 -30.44
N ASP A 142 -2.81 6.40 -29.99
CA ASP A 142 -4.25 6.46 -29.75
C ASP A 142 -4.54 7.02 -28.35
N GLU A 143 -5.72 7.63 -28.17
CA GLU A 143 -6.18 8.10 -26.87
C GLU A 143 -6.62 6.88 -26.01
N PRO A 144 -6.23 6.76 -24.72
CA PRO A 144 -5.48 7.73 -23.91
C PRO A 144 -3.98 7.39 -23.76
N ALA A 145 -3.38 6.56 -24.62
CA ALA A 145 -1.93 6.28 -24.55
C ALA A 145 -1.13 7.57 -24.80
N VAL A 146 -1.56 8.36 -25.78
CA VAL A 146 -1.24 9.79 -25.91
C VAL A 146 -2.51 10.59 -25.68
N ILE A 147 -2.49 11.50 -24.71
CA ILE A 147 -3.57 12.43 -24.44
C ILE A 147 -3.45 13.65 -25.34
N TYR A 148 -4.45 13.87 -26.19
CA TYR A 148 -4.58 15.04 -27.04
C TYR A 148 -5.45 16.10 -26.34
N SER A 149 -4.79 16.97 -25.56
CA SER A 149 -5.49 17.95 -24.73
C SER A 149 -6.02 19.14 -25.53
N SER A 150 -7.12 19.74 -25.08
CA SER A 150 -7.75 20.92 -25.69
C SER A 150 -6.83 22.14 -25.82
N ASN A 151 -5.80 22.23 -24.96
CA ASN A 151 -4.78 23.26 -25.07
C ASN A 151 -3.81 23.03 -26.25
N GLY A 152 -3.89 21.90 -26.96
CA GLY A 152 -3.04 21.54 -28.09
C GLY A 152 -1.76 20.77 -27.72
N ASN A 153 -1.58 20.37 -26.46
CA ASN A 153 -0.50 19.45 -26.07
C ASN A 153 -0.80 18.01 -26.50
N LYS A 154 0.28 17.25 -26.72
CA LYS A 154 0.29 15.80 -26.81
C LYS A 154 1.08 15.28 -25.60
N THR A 155 0.44 14.53 -24.72
CA THR A 155 1.09 13.99 -23.51
C THR A 155 1.10 12.48 -23.56
N VAL A 156 2.27 11.85 -23.49
CA VAL A 156 2.42 10.38 -23.51
C VAL A 156 2.02 9.79 -22.16
N TRP A 157 0.73 9.74 -21.87
CA TRP A 157 0.22 9.24 -20.60
C TRP A 157 0.63 7.80 -20.32
N LEU A 158 0.73 6.95 -21.36
CA LEU A 158 1.19 5.57 -21.22
C LEU A 158 2.54 5.48 -20.50
N ARG A 159 3.48 6.39 -20.81
CA ARG A 159 4.80 6.49 -20.17
C ARG A 159 4.69 6.87 -18.69
N TYR A 160 3.87 7.88 -18.37
CA TYR A 160 3.71 8.33 -16.98
C TYR A 160 2.96 7.29 -16.12
N ALA A 161 1.98 6.59 -16.71
CA ALA A 161 1.27 5.50 -16.05
C ALA A 161 2.19 4.32 -15.75
N GLU A 162 3.04 3.93 -16.70
CA GLU A 162 4.09 2.93 -16.52
C GLU A 162 5.06 3.32 -15.39
N TRP A 163 5.51 4.58 -15.34
CA TRP A 163 6.38 5.05 -14.25
C TRP A 163 5.71 4.94 -12.88
N LEU A 164 4.43 5.31 -12.76
CA LEU A 164 3.69 5.14 -11.52
C LEU A 164 3.59 3.67 -11.06
N LEU A 165 3.58 2.73 -12.01
CA LEU A 165 3.53 1.30 -11.71
C LEU A 165 4.93 0.75 -11.38
N THR A 166 5.98 1.19 -12.08
CA THR A 166 7.30 0.57 -12.02
C THR A 166 8.28 1.26 -11.07
N CYS A 167 8.35 2.59 -11.05
CA CYS A 167 9.33 3.35 -10.27
C CYS A 167 9.19 3.11 -8.75
N PRO A 168 7.98 3.12 -8.15
CA PRO A 168 7.83 2.77 -6.74
C PRO A 168 8.30 1.35 -6.41
N VAL A 169 8.05 0.38 -7.30
CA VAL A 169 8.46 -1.02 -7.09
C VAL A 169 9.98 -1.17 -7.17
N ILE A 170 10.64 -0.45 -8.08
CA ILE A 170 12.11 -0.38 -8.15
C ILE A 170 12.67 0.21 -6.85
N LEU A 171 12.04 1.23 -6.28
CA LEU A 171 12.45 1.83 -5.00
C LEU A 171 12.19 0.95 -3.77
N ILE A 172 11.15 0.11 -3.82
CA ILE A 172 10.94 -0.97 -2.83
C ILE A 172 12.10 -1.97 -2.90
N HIS A 173 12.46 -2.42 -4.11
CA HIS A 173 13.61 -3.30 -4.30
C HIS A 173 14.91 -2.63 -3.82
N LEU A 174 15.13 -1.35 -4.16
CA LEU A 174 16.29 -0.59 -3.68
C LEU A 174 16.34 -0.52 -2.14
N SER A 175 15.20 -0.29 -1.50
CA SER A 175 15.11 -0.26 -0.04
C SER A 175 15.44 -1.60 0.62
N ASN A 176 15.37 -2.70 -0.12
CA ASN A 176 15.68 -4.04 0.34
C ASN A 176 16.55 -4.81 -0.68
N LEU A 177 17.70 -4.21 -1.05
CA LEU A 177 18.64 -4.81 -2.01
C LEU A 177 19.14 -6.19 -1.58
N THR A 178 19.23 -6.45 -0.27
CA THR A 178 19.65 -7.75 0.26
C THR A 178 18.56 -8.82 0.14
N GLY A 179 17.29 -8.41 0.11
CA GLY A 179 16.13 -9.32 0.15
C GLY A 179 15.92 -10.01 1.51
N LEU A 180 16.65 -9.60 2.55
CA LEU A 180 16.64 -10.26 3.86
C LEU A 180 15.79 -9.52 4.90
N ALA A 181 15.58 -8.20 4.72
CA ALA A 181 14.74 -7.44 5.62
C ALA A 181 13.26 -7.72 5.31
N ASN A 182 12.45 -7.88 6.36
CA ASN A 182 10.99 -7.97 6.23
C ASN A 182 10.32 -6.61 6.50
N ASP A 183 11.02 -5.70 7.18
CA ASP A 183 10.48 -4.42 7.61
C ASP A 183 10.99 -3.30 6.72
N TYR A 184 10.06 -2.47 6.24
CA TYR A 184 10.37 -1.24 5.54
C TYR A 184 10.48 -0.09 6.53
N ASN A 185 11.50 0.75 6.37
CA ASN A 185 11.75 1.86 7.28
C ASN A 185 11.03 3.15 6.81
N LYS A 186 11.04 4.20 7.65
CA LYS A 186 10.49 5.52 7.30
C LYS A 186 11.12 6.11 6.04
N ARG A 187 12.39 5.79 5.76
CA ARG A 187 13.10 6.25 4.55
C ARG A 187 12.52 5.61 3.29
N THR A 188 12.11 4.34 3.33
CA THR A 188 11.39 3.70 2.23
C THR A 188 10.11 4.47 1.91
N MET A 189 9.32 4.83 2.92
CA MET A 189 8.10 5.63 2.69
C MET A 189 8.44 7.00 2.09
N GLY A 190 9.50 7.64 2.58
CA GLY A 190 10.01 8.89 2.00
C GLY A 190 10.37 8.77 0.52
N LEU A 191 11.06 7.70 0.12
CA LEU A 191 11.40 7.39 -1.27
C LEU A 191 10.16 7.25 -2.15
N LEU A 192 9.17 6.47 -1.71
CA LEU A 192 7.96 6.20 -2.50
C LEU A 192 7.10 7.44 -2.67
N VAL A 193 6.87 8.19 -1.58
CA VAL A 193 6.06 9.42 -1.63
C VAL A 193 6.74 10.47 -2.50
N SER A 194 8.07 10.62 -2.40
CA SER A 194 8.77 11.62 -3.20
C SER A 194 8.84 11.25 -4.68
N ASP A 195 9.01 9.97 -5.00
CA ASP A 195 8.99 9.48 -6.39
C ASP A 195 7.62 9.65 -7.04
N ILE A 196 6.55 9.22 -6.37
CA ILE A 196 5.18 9.41 -6.86
C ILE A 196 4.90 10.90 -7.07
N GLY A 197 5.28 11.77 -6.12
CA GLY A 197 5.13 13.21 -6.28
C GLY A 197 5.92 13.75 -7.48
N THR A 198 7.13 13.26 -7.73
CA THR A 198 7.93 13.60 -8.92
C THR A 198 7.19 13.31 -10.21
N ILE A 199 6.62 12.09 -10.32
CA ILE A 199 5.91 11.63 -11.51
C ILE A 199 4.59 12.40 -11.68
N VAL A 200 3.82 12.59 -10.61
CA VAL A 200 2.56 13.36 -10.64
C VAL A 200 2.83 14.77 -11.14
N TRP A 201 3.77 15.50 -10.52
CA TRP A 201 4.08 16.86 -10.92
C TRP A 201 4.69 16.95 -12.32
N GLY A 202 5.53 15.98 -12.72
CA GLY A 202 6.05 15.87 -14.08
C GLY A 202 4.93 15.67 -15.11
N THR A 203 3.95 14.83 -14.79
CA THR A 203 2.78 14.59 -15.67
C THR A 203 1.91 15.83 -15.76
N THR A 204 1.64 16.50 -14.64
CA THR A 204 0.91 17.78 -14.61
C THR A 204 1.63 18.84 -15.44
N ALA A 205 2.97 18.89 -15.38
CA ALA A 205 3.78 19.79 -16.20
C ALA A 205 3.62 19.50 -17.69
N ALA A 206 3.67 18.22 -18.10
CA ALA A 206 3.47 17.81 -19.51
C ALA A 206 2.08 18.19 -20.04
N LEU A 207 1.04 18.02 -19.22
CA LEU A 207 -0.33 18.44 -19.55
C LEU A 207 -0.48 19.97 -19.61
N SER A 208 0.35 20.71 -18.88
CA SER A 208 0.30 22.17 -18.77
C SER A 208 1.06 22.91 -19.89
N LYS A 209 0.89 24.22 -19.97
CA LYS A 209 1.62 25.13 -20.89
C LYS A 209 2.17 26.35 -20.15
N GLY A 210 3.08 27.07 -20.79
CA GLY A 210 3.61 28.35 -20.31
C GLY A 210 4.27 28.24 -18.94
N TYR A 211 4.07 29.24 -18.09
CA TYR A 211 4.69 29.29 -16.75
C TYR A 211 4.18 28.20 -15.81
N VAL A 212 2.93 27.75 -15.97
CA VAL A 212 2.34 26.68 -15.12
C VAL A 212 3.10 25.36 -15.31
N ARG A 213 3.50 25.04 -16.55
CA ARG A 213 4.38 23.90 -16.84
C ARG A 213 5.70 24.01 -16.09
N VAL A 214 6.33 25.19 -16.08
CA VAL A 214 7.61 25.41 -15.40
C VAL A 214 7.47 25.24 -13.89
N ILE A 215 6.40 25.76 -13.29
CA ILE A 215 6.12 25.61 -11.85
C ILE A 215 6.01 24.13 -11.50
N PHE A 216 5.17 23.37 -12.19
CA PHE A 216 5.00 21.94 -11.90
C PHE A 216 6.26 21.13 -12.21
N PHE A 217 7.03 21.49 -13.25
CA PHE A 217 8.32 20.88 -13.51
C PHE A 217 9.30 21.09 -12.35
N LEU A 218 9.41 22.32 -11.82
CA LEU A 218 10.26 22.62 -10.67
C LEU A 218 9.80 21.91 -9.40
N MET A 219 8.49 21.81 -9.16
CA MET A 219 7.95 21.01 -8.06
C MET A 219 8.33 19.54 -8.20
N GLY A 220 8.16 18.96 -9.38
CA GLY A 220 8.61 17.60 -9.68
C GLY A 220 10.12 17.43 -9.46
N LEU A 221 10.92 18.41 -9.89
CA LEU A 221 12.37 18.39 -9.68
C LEU A 221 12.77 18.43 -8.19
N CYS A 222 12.11 19.24 -7.37
CA CYS A 222 12.35 19.26 -5.91
C CYS A 222 12.05 17.90 -5.27
N TYR A 223 10.95 17.26 -5.66
CA TYR A 223 10.62 15.91 -5.23
C TYR A 223 11.66 14.89 -5.72
N GLY A 224 12.11 15.01 -6.97
CA GLY A 224 13.12 14.12 -7.56
C GLY A 224 14.49 14.24 -6.89
N ILE A 225 14.90 15.46 -6.50
CA ILE A 225 16.12 15.69 -5.73
C ILE A 225 16.04 14.98 -4.37
N TYR A 226 14.89 15.06 -3.70
CA TYR A 226 14.68 14.35 -2.43
C TYR A 226 14.69 12.82 -2.61
N THR A 227 14.10 12.30 -3.68
CA THR A 227 14.20 10.88 -4.06
C THR A 227 15.66 10.47 -4.25
N PHE A 228 16.44 11.22 -5.04
CA PHE A 228 17.84 10.92 -5.33
C PHE A 228 18.71 10.97 -4.08
N PHE A 229 18.48 11.95 -3.20
CA PHE A 229 19.19 12.06 -1.94
C PHE A 229 18.96 10.84 -1.05
N ASN A 230 17.71 10.42 -0.88
CA ASN A 230 17.40 9.23 -0.09
C ASN A 230 17.89 7.94 -0.76
N ALA A 231 17.81 7.83 -2.08
CA ALA A 231 18.31 6.68 -2.83
C ALA A 231 19.83 6.55 -2.65
N ALA A 232 20.56 7.67 -2.68
CA ALA A 232 22.01 7.69 -2.46
C ALA A 232 22.37 7.17 -1.07
N LYS A 233 21.62 7.59 -0.03
CA LYS A 233 21.80 7.05 1.33
C LYS A 233 21.60 5.54 1.38
N VAL A 234 20.56 5.03 0.71
CA VAL A 234 20.29 3.58 0.65
C VAL A 234 21.41 2.83 -0.07
N TYR A 235 21.95 3.36 -1.17
CA TYR A 235 23.11 2.74 -1.84
C TYR A 235 24.37 2.72 -0.99
N ILE A 236 24.66 3.81 -0.26
CA ILE A 236 25.81 3.87 0.66
C ILE A 236 25.64 2.84 1.77
N GLU A 237 24.46 2.79 2.41
CA GLU A 237 24.15 1.79 3.43
C GLU A 237 24.30 0.37 2.88
N ALA A 238 23.66 0.07 1.75
CA ALA A 238 23.74 -1.23 1.09
C ALA A 238 25.18 -1.63 0.75
N TYR A 239 26.02 -0.69 0.30
CA TYR A 239 27.43 -0.93 0.01
C TYR A 239 28.21 -1.40 1.25
N HIS A 240 27.89 -0.86 2.42
CA HIS A 240 28.51 -1.26 3.68
C HIS A 240 27.86 -2.51 4.29
N THR A 241 26.58 -2.78 4.03
CA THR A 241 25.86 -3.97 4.52
C THR A 241 26.33 -5.25 3.81
N VAL A 242 26.49 -5.22 2.48
CA VAL A 242 26.79 -6.43 1.70
C VAL A 242 28.23 -6.93 1.89
N PRO A 243 28.49 -8.24 1.67
CA PRO A 243 29.83 -8.81 1.78
C PRO A 243 30.84 -8.10 0.89
N LYS A 244 32.09 -8.03 1.34
CA LYS A 244 33.20 -7.52 0.53
C LYS A 244 33.39 -8.39 -0.73
N GLY A 245 33.91 -7.80 -1.80
CA GLY A 245 34.09 -8.46 -3.10
C GLY A 245 32.96 -8.14 -4.07
N ILE A 246 32.49 -9.14 -4.83
CA ILE A 246 31.59 -8.95 -5.97
C ILE A 246 30.27 -8.27 -5.61
N CYS A 247 29.73 -8.50 -4.41
CA CYS A 247 28.47 -7.87 -3.98
C CYS A 247 28.59 -6.35 -3.90
N ARG A 248 29.71 -5.81 -3.40
CA ARG A 248 29.96 -4.37 -3.34
C ARG A 248 30.12 -3.74 -4.71
N ASP A 249 30.74 -4.45 -5.65
CA ASP A 249 30.86 -3.98 -7.04
C ASP A 249 29.50 -3.97 -7.73
N LEU A 250 28.67 -5.01 -7.53
CA LEU A 250 27.29 -5.04 -8.03
C LEU A 250 26.46 -3.87 -7.48
N VAL A 251 26.56 -3.56 -6.18
CA VAL A 251 25.89 -2.37 -5.59
C VAL A 251 26.37 -1.08 -6.24
N ARG A 252 27.67 -0.93 -6.51
CA ARG A 252 28.22 0.25 -7.19
C ARG A 252 27.67 0.38 -8.62
N TYR A 253 27.62 -0.71 -9.37
CA TYR A 253 27.06 -0.71 -10.73
C TYR A 253 25.55 -0.45 -10.74
N LEU A 254 24.81 -1.00 -9.79
CA LEU A 254 23.38 -0.68 -9.59
C LEU A 254 23.18 0.82 -9.34
N ALA A 255 24.00 1.43 -8.50
CA ALA A 255 23.96 2.87 -8.25
C ALA A 255 24.25 3.68 -9.53
N TRP A 256 25.28 3.30 -10.30
CA TRP A 256 25.58 3.95 -11.57
C TRP A 256 24.44 3.84 -12.58
N LEU A 257 23.89 2.63 -12.78
CA LEU A 257 22.74 2.43 -13.66
C LEU A 257 21.56 3.28 -13.22
N TYR A 258 21.24 3.28 -11.91
CA TYR A 258 20.14 4.05 -11.36
C TYR A 258 20.32 5.55 -11.59
N PHE A 259 21.41 6.16 -11.11
CA PHE A 259 21.56 7.61 -11.21
C PHE A 259 21.75 8.10 -12.64
N CYS A 260 22.51 7.38 -13.49
CA CYS A 260 22.68 7.78 -14.88
C CYS A 260 21.38 7.68 -15.67
N SER A 261 20.60 6.60 -15.50
CA SER A 261 19.35 6.46 -16.24
C SER A 261 18.26 7.39 -15.70
N TRP A 262 18.10 7.49 -14.37
CA TRP A 262 17.05 8.29 -13.77
C TRP A 262 17.28 9.80 -13.94
N ALA A 263 18.53 10.27 -13.89
CA ALA A 263 18.85 11.69 -14.12
C ALA A 263 18.57 12.14 -15.55
N MET A 264 18.52 11.21 -16.51
CA MET A 264 18.24 11.53 -17.91
C MET A 264 16.76 11.77 -18.18
N PHE A 265 15.83 11.23 -17.40
CA PHE A 265 14.39 11.48 -17.60
C PHE A 265 14.01 12.98 -17.53
N PRO A 266 14.42 13.77 -16.51
CA PRO A 266 14.13 15.22 -16.52
C PRO A 266 14.87 15.96 -17.63
N VAL A 267 16.04 15.49 -18.07
CA VAL A 267 16.76 16.05 -19.23
C VAL A 267 15.96 15.83 -20.52
N LEU A 268 15.48 14.59 -20.73
CA LEU A 268 14.63 14.27 -21.88
C LEU A 268 13.28 14.99 -21.84
N PHE A 269 12.71 15.21 -20.66
CA PHE A 269 11.52 16.06 -20.52
C PHE A 269 11.77 17.47 -21.06
N LEU A 270 12.90 18.08 -20.67
CA LEU A 270 13.27 19.42 -21.14
C LEU A 270 13.56 19.44 -22.64
N LEU A 271 14.25 18.44 -23.18
CA LEU A 271 14.56 18.36 -24.60
C LEU A 271 13.33 17.98 -25.46
N GLY A 272 12.39 17.23 -24.89
CA GLY A 272 11.25 16.63 -25.56
C GLY A 272 10.16 17.62 -25.95
N PRO A 273 9.10 17.15 -26.65
CA PRO A 273 7.93 17.95 -27.01
C PRO A 273 7.22 18.58 -25.79
N GLU A 274 7.35 17.96 -24.62
CA GLU A 274 6.82 18.44 -23.35
C GLU A 274 7.57 19.68 -22.83
N GLY A 275 8.85 19.82 -23.17
CA GLY A 275 9.71 20.94 -22.78
C GLY A 275 9.91 21.95 -23.89
N PHE A 276 11.14 22.02 -24.40
CA PHE A 276 11.59 22.96 -25.44
C PHE A 276 11.39 22.44 -26.87
N GLY A 277 11.08 21.17 -27.06
CA GLY A 277 10.83 20.57 -28.39
C GLY A 277 12.09 20.46 -29.26
N HIS A 278 13.28 20.33 -28.65
CA HIS A 278 14.53 20.08 -29.37
C HIS A 278 14.57 18.69 -30.01
N ILE A 279 13.88 17.72 -29.43
CA ILE A 279 13.65 16.39 -30.01
C ILE A 279 12.15 16.19 -30.26
N ASN A 280 11.84 15.49 -31.34
CA ASN A 280 10.46 15.13 -31.67
C ASN A 280 9.98 13.93 -30.84
N GLN A 281 8.75 13.51 -31.09
CA GLN A 281 8.07 12.45 -30.35
C GLN A 281 8.76 11.09 -30.51
N PHE A 282 9.18 10.73 -31.72
CA PHE A 282 9.90 9.47 -31.97
C PHE A 282 11.30 9.45 -31.33
N ASN A 283 12.06 10.54 -31.40
CA ASN A 283 13.36 10.63 -30.71
C ASN A 283 13.21 10.58 -29.19
N SER A 284 12.14 11.18 -28.65
CA SER A 284 11.77 11.02 -27.24
C SER A 284 11.51 9.54 -26.93
N ALA A 285 10.75 8.82 -27.76
CA ALA A 285 10.50 7.39 -27.58
C ALA A 285 11.78 6.53 -27.63
N ILE A 286 12.67 6.78 -28.61
CA ILE A 286 13.99 6.12 -28.73
C ILE A 286 14.81 6.28 -27.45
N ALA A 287 14.94 7.52 -26.97
CA ALA A 287 15.76 7.82 -25.80
C ALA A 287 15.17 7.20 -24.53
N HIS A 288 13.85 7.28 -24.36
CA HIS A 288 13.16 6.64 -23.23
C HIS A 288 13.29 5.12 -23.25
N ALA A 289 13.15 4.46 -24.40
CA ALA A 289 13.32 3.01 -24.51
C ALA A 289 14.71 2.54 -24.06
N ILE A 290 15.77 3.28 -24.41
CA ILE A 290 17.15 2.99 -23.96
C ILE A 290 17.27 3.13 -22.43
N LEU A 291 16.70 4.20 -21.86
CA LEU A 291 16.75 4.45 -20.42
C LEU A 291 15.88 3.46 -19.63
N ASP A 292 14.74 3.04 -20.17
CA ASP A 292 13.87 2.02 -19.60
C ASP A 292 14.61 0.67 -19.56
N LEU A 293 15.30 0.31 -20.64
CA LEU A 293 16.12 -0.91 -20.66
C LEU A 293 17.22 -0.90 -19.58
N ALA A 294 17.87 0.25 -19.37
CA ALA A 294 18.90 0.41 -18.33
C ALA A 294 18.31 0.39 -16.91
N SER A 295 17.27 1.18 -16.67
CA SER A 295 16.66 1.42 -15.35
C SER A 295 15.78 0.28 -14.86
N LYS A 296 15.24 -0.54 -15.76
CA LYS A 296 14.32 -1.64 -15.45
C LYS A 296 14.98 -2.99 -15.69
N ASN A 297 15.28 -3.35 -16.93
CA ASN A 297 15.78 -4.70 -17.25
C ASN A 297 17.19 -4.93 -16.69
N ALA A 298 18.16 -4.07 -17.03
CA ALA A 298 19.54 -4.24 -16.60
C ALA A 298 19.66 -4.10 -15.08
N TRP A 299 19.04 -3.07 -14.51
CA TRP A 299 19.05 -2.84 -13.07
C TRP A 299 18.40 -4.01 -12.29
N SER A 300 17.21 -4.48 -12.71
CA SER A 300 16.53 -5.60 -12.02
C SER A 300 17.33 -6.89 -12.12
N MET A 301 17.96 -7.16 -13.28
CA MET A 301 18.79 -8.34 -13.47
C MET A 301 20.00 -8.32 -12.52
N MET A 302 20.64 -7.15 -12.38
CA MET A 302 21.75 -6.97 -11.44
C MET A 302 21.30 -7.08 -9.97
N GLY A 303 20.13 -6.55 -9.62
CA GLY A 303 19.54 -6.67 -8.28
C GLY A 303 19.26 -8.13 -7.91
N HIS A 304 18.70 -8.89 -8.84
CA HIS A 304 18.51 -10.33 -8.70
C HIS A 304 19.85 -11.08 -8.51
N PHE A 305 20.86 -10.77 -9.33
CA PHE A 305 22.19 -11.38 -9.16
C PHE A 305 22.82 -11.05 -7.80
N LEU A 306 22.67 -9.82 -7.32
CA LEU A 306 23.13 -9.41 -5.99
C LEU A 306 22.44 -10.25 -4.90
N ARG A 307 21.11 -10.40 -4.96
CA ARG A 307 20.35 -11.24 -4.02
C ARG A 307 20.85 -12.68 -4.03
N VAL A 308 21.04 -13.29 -5.20
CA VAL A 308 21.59 -14.66 -5.31
C VAL A 308 22.97 -14.78 -4.66
N LYS A 309 23.87 -13.83 -4.91
CA LYS A 309 25.23 -13.84 -4.33
C LYS A 309 25.24 -13.66 -2.81
N ILE A 310 24.32 -12.86 -2.27
CA ILE A 310 24.14 -12.72 -0.82
C ILE A 310 23.63 -14.02 -0.20
N HIS A 311 22.67 -14.71 -0.84
CA HIS A 311 22.18 -15.99 -0.36
C HIS A 311 23.27 -17.07 -0.40
N GLU A 312 24.05 -17.15 -1.48
CA GLU A 312 25.22 -18.04 -1.57
C GLU A 312 26.22 -17.76 -0.44
N HIS A 313 26.51 -16.48 -0.16
CA HIS A 313 27.39 -16.09 0.93
C HIS A 313 26.88 -16.60 2.29
N ILE A 314 25.60 -16.39 2.59
CA ILE A 314 25.01 -16.82 3.87
C ILE A 314 25.04 -18.34 4.03
N LEU A 315 24.81 -19.09 2.96
CA LEU A 315 24.82 -20.56 3.00
C LEU A 315 26.23 -21.13 3.20
N LEU A 316 27.25 -20.49 2.63
CA LEU A 316 28.64 -20.94 2.72
C LEU A 316 29.30 -20.50 4.03
N TYR A 317 29.11 -19.24 4.44
CA TYR A 317 29.83 -18.63 5.55
C TYR A 317 28.99 -18.44 6.82
N GLY A 318 27.65 -18.52 6.71
CA GLY A 318 26.71 -18.11 7.77
C GLY A 318 26.27 -16.64 7.65
N ASP A 319 25.24 -16.24 8.41
CA ASP A 319 24.85 -14.82 8.56
C ASP A 319 25.64 -14.22 9.74
N ILE A 320 26.91 -13.91 9.49
CA ILE A 320 27.81 -13.27 10.46
C ILE A 320 27.85 -11.78 10.15
N ARG A 321 27.50 -10.96 11.14
CA ARG A 321 27.40 -9.51 10.97
C ARG A 321 28.32 -8.77 11.92
N LYS A 322 28.97 -7.72 11.41
CA LYS A 322 29.79 -6.78 12.18
C LYS A 322 29.14 -5.41 12.17
N LYS A 323 28.87 -4.85 13.35
CA LYS A 323 28.30 -3.50 13.50
C LYS A 323 29.38 -2.47 13.18
N GLN A 324 29.16 -1.66 12.15
CA GLN A 324 30.06 -0.60 11.73
C GLN A 324 29.33 0.73 11.75
N LYS A 325 29.92 1.75 12.38
CA LYS A 325 29.43 3.13 12.27
C LYS A 325 29.89 3.73 10.94
N VAL A 326 28.95 4.22 10.16
CA VAL A 326 29.18 4.90 8.88
C VAL A 326 28.53 6.27 8.96
N ASN A 327 29.27 7.32 8.60
CA ASN A 327 28.69 8.66 8.50
C ASN A 327 28.06 8.83 7.10
N VAL A 328 26.73 8.89 7.04
CA VAL A 328 25.98 9.04 5.79
C VAL A 328 25.30 10.41 5.81
N ALA A 329 25.83 11.33 4.99
CA ALA A 329 25.35 12.71 4.87
C ALA A 329 25.29 13.47 6.22
N GLY A 330 26.32 13.33 7.05
CA GLY A 330 26.43 14.02 8.33
C GLY A 330 25.73 13.32 9.50
N GLN A 331 25.03 12.22 9.26
CA GLN A 331 24.39 11.40 10.30
C GLN A 331 25.20 10.12 10.52
N GLU A 332 25.59 9.84 11.76
CA GLU A 332 26.15 8.53 12.11
C GLU A 332 25.05 7.48 12.07
N MET A 333 25.26 6.45 11.25
CA MET A 333 24.39 5.29 11.15
C MET A 333 25.17 4.04 11.50
N GLU A 334 24.56 3.16 12.29
CA GLU A 334 25.09 1.83 12.56
C GLU A 334 24.60 0.87 11.48
N VAL A 335 25.53 0.28 10.72
CA VAL A 335 25.25 -0.64 9.62
C VAL A 335 25.80 -2.01 9.99
N GLU A 336 25.02 -3.06 9.75
CA GLU A 336 25.44 -4.45 9.97
C GLU A 336 26.11 -5.01 8.70
N THR A 337 27.43 -5.05 8.68
CA THR A 337 28.21 -5.57 7.56
C THR A 337 28.31 -7.10 7.61
N MET A 338 27.98 -7.78 6.52
CA MET A 338 28.20 -9.22 6.39
C MET A 338 29.70 -9.55 6.22
N VAL A 339 30.21 -10.52 6.98
CA VAL A 339 31.62 -10.94 6.97
C VAL A 339 31.76 -12.46 6.79
N HIS A 340 32.95 -12.89 6.34
CA HIS A 340 33.25 -14.32 6.07
C HIS A 340 33.66 -15.11 7.30
N GLU A 341 34.33 -14.47 8.25
CA GLU A 341 34.95 -15.08 9.42
C GLU A 341 34.40 -14.43 10.69
N GLU A 342 34.27 -15.23 11.74
CA GLU A 342 33.87 -14.77 13.06
C GLU A 342 35.08 -14.08 13.73
N ASP A 343 34.87 -12.86 14.23
CA ASP A 343 35.80 -12.12 15.09
C ASP A 343 35.11 -11.78 16.43
N ASP A 344 35.87 -11.34 17.44
CA ASP A 344 35.34 -11.01 18.78
C ASP A 344 34.26 -9.90 18.76
N GLU A 345 34.15 -9.14 17.67
CA GLU A 345 33.19 -8.05 17.48
C GLU A 345 32.00 -8.44 16.58
N THR A 346 31.97 -9.68 16.09
CA THR A 346 30.91 -10.17 15.22
C THR A 346 29.75 -10.79 15.99
N GLN A 347 28.56 -10.62 15.44
CA GLN A 347 27.33 -11.24 15.92
C GLN A 347 26.85 -12.26 14.90
N LYS A 348 26.76 -13.52 15.32
CA LYS A 348 26.12 -14.58 14.53
C LYS A 348 24.61 -14.44 14.62
N VAL A 349 23.97 -14.19 13.48
CA VAL A 349 22.52 -14.12 13.39
C VAL A 349 21.99 -15.51 13.07
N PRO A 350 21.05 -16.07 13.87
CA PRO A 350 20.53 -17.40 13.60
C PRO A 350 19.92 -17.52 12.21
N THR A 351 20.42 -18.46 11.41
CA THR A 351 19.89 -18.76 10.08
C THR A 351 18.55 -19.48 10.12
N ALA A 352 18.10 -19.92 11.29
CA ALA A 352 16.78 -20.53 11.51
C ALA A 352 15.62 -19.65 10.99
N LYS A 353 15.74 -18.32 11.06
CA LYS A 353 14.73 -17.41 10.51
C LYS A 353 14.61 -17.49 8.98
N TYR A 354 15.65 -17.97 8.30
CA TYR A 354 15.69 -18.20 6.86
C TYR A 354 15.37 -19.66 6.49
N ALA A 355 15.38 -20.58 7.44
CA ALA A 355 15.14 -22.01 7.19
C ALA A 355 13.78 -22.29 6.57
N ASN A 356 12.77 -21.47 6.89
CA ASN A 356 11.43 -21.60 6.33
C ASN A 356 11.28 -20.98 4.93
N ARG A 357 12.33 -20.37 4.37
CA ARG A 357 12.31 -19.84 3.01
C ARG A 357 12.75 -20.93 2.04
N ASP A 358 11.85 -21.36 1.16
CA ASP A 358 12.11 -22.33 0.09
C ASP A 358 13.38 -22.01 -0.72
N SER A 359 13.69 -20.71 -0.87
CA SER A 359 14.87 -20.19 -1.56
C SER A 359 16.19 -20.71 -0.97
N PHE A 360 16.29 -20.72 0.35
CA PHE A 360 17.48 -21.15 1.08
C PHE A 360 17.62 -22.66 1.04
N ILE A 361 16.52 -23.41 1.18
CA ILE A 361 16.52 -24.88 1.12
C ILE A 361 17.03 -25.35 -0.25
N ILE A 362 16.42 -24.85 -1.33
CA ILE A 362 16.77 -25.24 -2.71
C ILE A 362 18.22 -24.85 -3.04
N MET A 363 18.67 -23.67 -2.63
CA MET A 363 20.03 -23.21 -2.90
C MET A 363 21.06 -23.99 -2.07
N ARG A 364 20.76 -24.32 -0.81
CA ARG A 364 21.59 -25.17 0.04
C ARG A 364 21.80 -26.54 -0.60
N ASP A 365 20.73 -27.20 -1.02
CA ASP A 365 20.80 -28.55 -1.55
C ASP A 365 21.65 -28.59 -2.84
N ARG A 366 21.56 -27.56 -3.69
CA ARG A 366 22.45 -27.42 -4.86
C ARG A 366 23.91 -27.16 -4.52
N LEU A 367 24.18 -26.39 -3.47
CA LEU A 367 25.56 -26.18 -3.02
C LEU A 367 26.14 -27.50 -2.50
N LYS A 368 25.36 -28.28 -1.75
CA LYS A 368 25.73 -29.65 -1.33
C LYS A 368 25.96 -30.58 -2.53
N GLU A 369 25.09 -30.57 -3.54
CA GLU A 369 25.27 -31.34 -4.78
C GLU A 369 26.57 -30.98 -5.52
N LYS A 370 27.00 -29.72 -5.45
CA LYS A 370 28.27 -29.24 -6.01
C LYS A 370 29.49 -29.55 -5.13
N GLY A 371 29.30 -30.19 -3.98
CA GLY A 371 30.37 -30.54 -3.05
C GLY A 371 30.77 -29.41 -2.09
N PHE A 372 29.99 -28.34 -1.98
CA PHE A 372 30.23 -27.30 -0.99
C PHE A 372 29.61 -27.68 0.36
N GLU A 373 30.39 -27.56 1.42
CA GLU A 373 29.92 -27.70 2.79
C GLU A 373 29.11 -26.45 3.18
N THR A 374 27.83 -26.61 3.44
CA THR A 374 26.94 -25.51 3.83
C THR A 374 26.92 -25.38 5.35
N ARG A 375 27.38 -24.25 5.89
CA ARG A 375 27.45 -24.00 7.34
C ARG A 375 26.12 -23.65 8.00
N ALA A 376 25.12 -23.27 7.23
CA ALA A 376 23.80 -22.96 7.78
C ALA A 376 23.15 -24.26 8.31
N SER A 377 23.19 -24.48 9.62
CA SER A 377 22.29 -25.40 10.32
C SER A 377 20.87 -24.85 10.18
N LEU A 378 20.24 -25.17 9.05
CA LEU A 378 18.79 -24.96 8.87
C LEU A 378 18.00 -26.03 9.64
N ASP A 379 18.69 -27.06 10.12
CA ASP A 379 18.14 -28.09 10.99
C ASP A 379 17.98 -27.43 12.34
N GLY A 380 16.75 -27.00 12.64
CA GLY A 380 16.37 -26.23 13.83
C GLY A 380 16.47 -27.05 15.10
N ASP A 381 17.64 -27.62 15.39
CA ASP A 381 17.98 -28.13 16.70
C ASP A 381 18.48 -26.94 17.55
N PRO A 382 17.62 -26.33 18.38
CA PRO A 382 18.03 -25.24 19.26
C PRO A 382 19.15 -25.64 20.23
N ASN A 383 19.46 -26.94 20.37
CA ASN A 383 20.56 -27.43 21.20
C ASN A 383 21.84 -27.73 20.41
N GLY A 384 21.78 -27.90 19.08
CA GLY A 384 22.93 -28.29 18.26
C GLY A 384 24.01 -27.21 18.15
N ASP A 385 23.62 -25.93 18.16
CA ASP A 385 24.56 -24.80 18.11
C ASP A 385 25.35 -24.62 19.43
N ALA A 386 24.85 -25.17 20.54
CA ALA A 386 25.58 -25.18 21.82
C ALA A 386 26.67 -26.27 21.85
N GLU A 387 26.44 -27.40 21.18
CA GLU A 387 27.38 -28.53 21.15
C GLU A 387 28.54 -28.30 20.15
N ALA A 388 28.27 -27.62 19.02
CA ALA A 388 29.32 -27.24 18.06
C ALA A 388 30.32 -26.22 18.65
N ASN A 389 29.87 -25.34 19.55
CA ASN A 389 30.73 -24.40 20.27
C ASN A 389 31.51 -25.05 21.43
N ALA A 390 31.01 -26.15 22.00
CA ALA A 390 31.73 -26.90 23.04
C ALA A 390 32.92 -27.70 22.48
N ALA A 391 32.90 -28.06 21.19
CA ALA A 391 33.96 -28.83 20.55
C ALA A 391 35.23 -28.03 20.19
N ALA A 392 35.20 -26.69 20.25
CA ALA A 392 36.33 -25.83 19.86
C ALA A 392 37.20 -25.32 21.03
N GLY A 393 36.87 -25.66 22.29
CA GLY A 393 37.51 -25.07 23.48
C GLY A 393 37.95 -26.09 24.53
N GLY A 394 38.79 -27.04 24.17
CA GLY A 394 39.31 -28.04 25.11
C GLY A 394 40.42 -27.52 26.03
N LYS A 395 40.09 -27.23 27.30
CA LYS A 395 41.00 -27.46 28.46
C LYS A 395 40.18 -27.91 29.68
N PRO A 396 40.50 -29.06 30.31
CA PRO A 396 39.79 -29.54 31.49
C PRO A 396 40.42 -28.95 32.76
N GLY A 397 39.67 -28.09 33.46
CA GLY A 397 39.99 -27.65 34.81
C GLY A 397 38.96 -28.21 35.79
N MET A 398 39.38 -29.17 36.61
CA MET A 398 38.62 -29.61 37.78
C MET A 398 38.47 -28.45 38.76
N GLU A 399 37.25 -28.16 39.20
CA GLU A 399 37.09 -27.60 40.55
C GLU A 399 35.77 -28.07 41.18
N MET A 400 35.95 -28.64 42.37
CA MET A 400 34.94 -29.26 43.21
C MET A 400 34.56 -28.28 44.30
N GLY A 401 33.26 -28.04 44.49
CA GLY A 401 32.69 -27.71 45.79
C GLY A 401 32.24 -26.26 46.03
N LYS A 402 30.93 -26.09 46.21
CA LYS A 402 30.36 -25.63 47.50
C LYS A 402 28.83 -25.64 47.46
N MET A 403 28.25 -26.52 48.27
CA MET A 403 26.91 -26.33 48.83
C MET A 403 26.94 -25.13 49.76
N THR A 404 25.96 -24.23 49.65
CA THR A 404 25.21 -23.57 50.75
C THR A 404 24.37 -22.43 50.18
N GLY A 405 23.08 -22.36 50.57
CA GLY A 405 22.25 -21.19 50.28
C GLY A 405 20.78 -21.49 50.08
N MET A 406 20.12 -22.01 51.12
CA MET A 406 18.65 -22.10 51.19
C MET A 406 18.10 -20.68 51.37
N GLY A 407 17.75 -20.02 50.27
CA GLY A 407 17.07 -18.73 50.25
C GLY A 407 15.65 -18.91 49.72
N MET A 408 14.65 -18.87 50.60
CA MET A 408 13.24 -18.74 50.20
C MET A 408 13.02 -17.36 49.58
N SER A 409 13.11 -17.30 48.25
CA SER A 409 12.63 -16.19 47.44
C SER A 409 11.21 -16.53 46.98
N MET A 410 10.19 -15.84 47.52
CA MET A 410 8.88 -15.73 46.87
C MET A 410 9.05 -14.87 45.61
N GLY A 411 9.61 -15.47 44.56
CA GLY A 411 9.57 -14.92 43.21
C GLY A 411 8.27 -15.39 42.56
N ALA A 412 7.45 -14.44 42.11
CA ALA A 412 6.34 -14.71 41.21
C ALA A 412 6.88 -15.25 39.88
N GLY A 413 7.22 -16.53 39.85
CA GLY A 413 7.43 -17.27 38.63
C GLY A 413 6.08 -17.36 37.93
N MET A 414 5.87 -16.53 36.92
CA MET A 414 4.84 -16.78 35.92
C MET A 414 5.19 -18.11 35.24
N GLY A 415 4.75 -19.21 35.84
CA GLY A 415 4.72 -20.50 35.16
C GLY A 415 3.98 -20.29 33.85
N MET A 416 4.59 -20.69 32.73
CA MET A 416 3.94 -20.62 31.43
C MET A 416 2.55 -21.24 31.58
N ALA A 417 1.53 -20.41 31.42
CA ALA A 417 0.16 -20.84 31.63
C ALA A 417 -0.18 -21.91 30.59
N ASN A 418 -0.37 -23.15 31.07
CA ASN A 418 -0.74 -24.28 30.23
C ASN A 418 -2.08 -24.01 29.54
N ILE A 419 -2.02 -23.72 28.24
CA ILE A 419 -3.20 -23.66 27.37
C ILE A 419 -3.59 -25.07 26.97
N ASP A 420 -4.89 -25.39 27.03
CA ASP A 420 -5.42 -26.65 26.50
C ASP A 420 -5.70 -26.50 24.99
N SER A 421 -5.74 -27.60 24.24
CA SER A 421 -6.23 -27.59 22.85
C SER A 421 -7.69 -27.12 22.81
N GLY A 422 -8.06 -26.36 21.79
CA GLY A 422 -9.38 -25.74 21.74
C GLY A 422 -9.82 -25.27 20.36
N ARG A 423 -10.93 -24.53 20.34
CA ARG A 423 -11.54 -24.01 19.11
C ARG A 423 -11.88 -22.53 19.25
N VAL A 424 -11.46 -21.72 18.29
CA VAL A 424 -11.84 -20.30 18.15
C VAL A 424 -12.59 -20.10 16.83
N ILE A 425 -13.72 -19.40 16.91
CA ILE A 425 -14.41 -18.90 15.71
C ILE A 425 -13.92 -17.48 15.44
N LEU A 426 -13.37 -17.25 14.25
CA LEU A 426 -12.84 -15.96 13.83
C LEU A 426 -13.87 -15.21 12.97
N ALA A 427 -14.56 -14.25 13.56
CA ALA A 427 -15.54 -13.42 12.87
C ALA A 427 -14.84 -12.23 12.19
N VAL A 428 -14.78 -12.26 10.86
CA VAL A 428 -14.10 -11.26 10.02
C VAL A 428 -15.01 -10.73 8.91
N PRO A 429 -14.87 -9.45 8.51
CA PRO A 429 -15.58 -8.90 7.35
C PRO A 429 -14.99 -9.41 6.03
N ASP A 430 -13.69 -9.76 6.03
CA ASP A 430 -12.93 -10.17 4.84
C ASP A 430 -12.08 -11.43 5.15
N ILE A 431 -12.06 -12.35 4.19
CA ILE A 431 -11.31 -13.60 4.24
C ILE A 431 -9.79 -13.36 4.23
N SER A 432 -9.33 -12.22 3.75
CA SER A 432 -7.90 -11.85 3.73
C SER A 432 -7.23 -11.89 5.10
N MET A 433 -8.00 -11.68 6.18
CA MET A 433 -7.51 -11.74 7.57
C MET A 433 -7.33 -13.17 8.10
N VAL A 434 -7.96 -14.17 7.47
CA VAL A 434 -7.97 -15.55 7.97
C VAL A 434 -6.58 -16.17 7.94
N ASP A 435 -5.84 -15.97 6.84
CA ASP A 435 -4.48 -16.51 6.68
C ASP A 435 -3.52 -15.96 7.74
N PHE A 436 -3.65 -14.67 8.06
CA PHE A 436 -2.86 -14.05 9.12
C PHE A 436 -3.10 -14.72 10.47
N PHE A 437 -4.37 -14.87 10.88
CA PHE A 437 -4.68 -15.52 12.16
C PHE A 437 -4.34 -17.01 12.16
N ARG A 438 -4.49 -17.73 11.05
CA ARG A 438 -4.03 -19.12 10.94
C ARG A 438 -2.54 -19.23 11.24
N GLU A 439 -1.73 -18.34 10.68
CA GLU A 439 -0.29 -18.30 10.96
C GLU A 439 -0.01 -17.98 12.44
N GLN A 440 -0.76 -17.06 13.04
CA GLN A 440 -0.56 -16.72 14.46
C GLN A 440 -0.97 -17.86 15.41
N PHE A 441 -2.09 -18.54 15.13
CA PHE A 441 -2.55 -19.68 15.93
C PHE A 441 -1.69 -20.94 15.71
N ALA A 442 -1.09 -21.11 14.53
CA ALA A 442 -0.16 -22.21 14.24
C ALA A 442 1.16 -22.13 15.04
N ARG A 443 1.49 -20.95 15.61
CA ARG A 443 2.66 -20.74 16.47
C ARG A 443 2.40 -21.06 17.95
N LEU A 444 1.17 -21.40 18.32
CA LEU A 444 0.84 -21.75 19.71
C LEU A 444 1.44 -23.12 20.08
N PRO A 445 1.80 -23.34 21.37
CA PRO A 445 2.38 -24.60 21.81
C PRO A 445 1.41 -25.80 21.76
N VAL A 446 0.10 -25.55 21.62
CA VAL A 446 -0.93 -26.58 21.46
C VAL A 446 -1.76 -26.32 20.20
N PRO A 447 -2.24 -27.38 19.52
CA PRO A 447 -3.06 -27.21 18.33
C PRO A 447 -4.39 -26.54 18.68
N TYR A 448 -4.69 -25.45 17.98
CA TYR A 448 -5.95 -24.73 18.10
C TYR A 448 -6.68 -24.74 16.76
N GLU A 449 -7.95 -25.13 16.77
CA GLU A 449 -8.80 -25.10 15.59
C GLU A 449 -9.35 -23.69 15.38
N LEU A 450 -8.94 -23.05 14.28
CA LEU A 450 -9.41 -21.71 13.89
C LEU A 450 -10.45 -21.83 12.77
N VAL A 451 -11.71 -21.57 13.10
CA VAL A 451 -12.84 -21.66 12.17
C VAL A 451 -13.21 -20.25 11.67
N PRO A 452 -12.95 -19.91 10.39
CA PRO A 452 -13.28 -18.58 9.87
C PRO A 452 -14.78 -18.43 9.64
N ALA A 453 -15.32 -17.28 10.04
CA ALA A 453 -16.71 -16.90 9.85
C ALA A 453 -16.79 -15.54 9.14
N LEU A 454 -17.39 -15.54 7.94
CA LEU A 454 -17.64 -14.32 7.16
C LEU A 454 -19.02 -13.76 7.51
N GLY A 455 -19.03 -12.62 8.23
CA GLY A 455 -20.26 -11.94 8.65
C GLY A 455 -20.92 -12.48 9.92
N ALA A 456 -21.88 -11.71 10.45
CA ALA A 456 -22.50 -11.96 11.75
C ALA A 456 -23.36 -13.24 11.77
N GLU A 457 -24.19 -13.47 10.76
CA GLU A 457 -25.08 -14.64 10.74
C GLU A 457 -24.32 -15.96 10.61
N ASN A 458 -23.30 -16.01 9.75
CA ASN A 458 -22.44 -17.19 9.61
C ASN A 458 -21.69 -17.48 10.92
N THR A 459 -21.23 -16.44 11.62
CA THR A 459 -20.60 -16.58 12.95
C THR A 459 -21.56 -17.25 13.93
N LEU A 460 -22.83 -16.84 13.98
CA LEU A 460 -23.82 -17.42 14.89
C LEU A 460 -24.18 -18.86 14.53
N GLN A 461 -24.30 -19.17 13.24
CA GLN A 461 -24.52 -20.55 12.77
C GLN A 461 -23.35 -21.46 13.18
N LEU A 462 -22.11 -21.00 13.01
CA LEU A 462 -20.92 -21.75 13.40
C LEU A 462 -20.80 -21.91 14.92
N VAL A 463 -21.23 -20.92 15.71
CA VAL A 463 -21.29 -21.05 17.18
C VAL A 463 -22.30 -22.11 17.58
N GLN A 464 -23.51 -22.11 16.99
CA GLN A 464 -24.52 -23.14 17.24
C GLN A 464 -24.04 -24.54 16.82
N GLN A 465 -23.37 -24.65 15.67
CA GLN A 465 -22.75 -25.90 15.23
C GLN A 465 -21.62 -26.33 16.17
N ALA A 466 -20.82 -25.40 16.67
CA ALA A 466 -19.76 -25.72 17.62
C ALA A 466 -20.34 -26.24 18.93
N GLN A 467 -21.48 -25.73 19.40
CA GLN A 467 -22.15 -26.20 20.63
C GLN A 467 -22.47 -27.70 20.58
N SER A 468 -22.85 -28.26 19.43
CA SER A 468 -23.10 -29.71 19.30
C SER A 468 -21.81 -30.56 19.25
N LEU A 469 -20.65 -29.93 19.00
CA LEU A 469 -19.34 -30.57 18.88
C LEU A 469 -18.42 -30.32 20.09
N GLY A 470 -18.98 -29.96 21.26
CA GLY A 470 -18.20 -29.67 22.47
C GLY A 470 -17.95 -28.17 22.73
N GLY A 471 -18.57 -27.30 21.94
CA GLY A 471 -18.47 -25.84 22.04
C GLY A 471 -17.24 -25.26 21.34
N CYS A 472 -17.14 -23.93 21.38
CA CYS A 472 -15.89 -23.21 21.14
C CYS A 472 -15.46 -22.52 22.45
N ASP A 473 -14.21 -22.09 22.55
CA ASP A 473 -13.74 -21.40 23.77
C ASP A 473 -14.22 -19.96 23.79
N PHE A 474 -14.11 -19.28 22.65
CA PHE A 474 -14.61 -17.93 22.43
C PHE A 474 -14.72 -17.61 20.94
N VAL A 475 -15.43 -16.53 20.63
CA VAL A 475 -15.45 -15.91 19.31
C VAL A 475 -14.48 -14.74 19.30
N LEU A 476 -13.52 -14.73 18.39
CA LEU A 476 -12.61 -13.61 18.16
C LEU A 476 -13.15 -12.77 16.99
N MET A 477 -13.54 -11.52 17.23
CA MET A 477 -14.25 -10.71 16.24
C MET A 477 -13.53 -9.42 15.85
N HIS A 478 -13.70 -9.04 14.59
CA HIS A 478 -13.27 -7.75 14.07
C HIS A 478 -14.06 -6.59 14.72
N PRO A 479 -13.46 -5.41 14.96
CA PRO A 479 -14.13 -4.31 15.66
C PRO A 479 -15.36 -3.76 14.94
N GLU A 480 -15.47 -3.97 13.63
CA GLU A 480 -16.66 -3.56 12.87
C GLU A 480 -17.94 -4.22 13.37
N PHE A 481 -17.88 -5.46 13.88
CA PHE A 481 -19.04 -6.13 14.46
C PHE A 481 -19.48 -5.53 15.80
N LEU A 482 -18.67 -4.64 16.39
CA LEU A 482 -18.99 -3.94 17.64
C LEU A 482 -19.68 -2.59 17.40
N ARG A 483 -19.72 -2.11 16.15
CA ARG A 483 -20.43 -0.87 15.79
C ARG A 483 -21.93 -1.02 15.96
N ASP A 484 -22.47 -2.21 15.70
CA ASP A 484 -23.87 -2.53 15.92
C ASP A 484 -24.11 -2.91 17.39
N ARG A 485 -24.52 -1.92 18.18
CA ARG A 485 -24.90 -2.10 19.59
C ARG A 485 -26.37 -2.50 19.78
N SER A 486 -27.12 -2.69 18.69
CA SER A 486 -28.51 -3.11 18.78
C SER A 486 -28.61 -4.51 19.39
N PRO A 487 -29.76 -4.89 19.98
CA PRO A 487 -29.99 -6.27 20.44
C PRO A 487 -29.83 -7.33 19.34
N THR A 488 -29.90 -6.93 18.07
CA THR A 488 -29.69 -7.79 16.89
C THR A 488 -28.24 -7.91 16.46
N GLY A 489 -27.34 -7.09 17.02
CA GLY A 489 -25.91 -7.13 16.75
C GLY A 489 -25.26 -8.44 17.18
N LEU A 490 -24.08 -8.74 16.61
CA LEU A 490 -23.38 -10.00 16.84
C LEU A 490 -23.03 -10.21 18.32
N LEU A 491 -22.43 -9.21 18.98
CA LEU A 491 -21.97 -9.34 20.37
C LEU A 491 -23.14 -9.56 21.36
N PRO A 492 -24.24 -8.79 21.34
CA PRO A 492 -25.40 -9.08 22.18
C PRO A 492 -25.99 -10.47 21.96
N ARG A 493 -26.07 -10.95 20.71
CA ARG A 493 -26.57 -12.30 20.40
C ARG A 493 -25.65 -13.41 20.91
N LEU A 494 -24.32 -13.23 20.80
CA LEU A 494 -23.35 -14.16 21.37
C LEU A 494 -23.48 -14.23 22.89
N LYS A 495 -23.59 -13.09 23.56
CA LYS A 495 -23.77 -13.02 25.02
C LYS A 495 -25.08 -13.64 25.48
N MET A 496 -26.17 -13.42 24.73
CA MET A 496 -27.47 -14.04 25.02
C MET A 496 -27.40 -15.57 24.90
N GLY A 497 -26.58 -16.09 23.99
CA GLY A 497 -26.25 -17.51 23.88
C GLY A 497 -25.23 -18.04 24.88
N GLY A 498 -24.78 -17.23 25.85
CA GLY A 498 -23.75 -17.59 26.82
C GLY A 498 -22.34 -17.75 26.21
N GLN A 499 -22.15 -17.33 24.96
CA GLN A 499 -20.88 -17.45 24.26
C GLN A 499 -19.94 -16.30 24.61
N ARG A 500 -18.71 -16.62 25.00
CA ARG A 500 -17.65 -15.63 25.25
C ARG A 500 -17.17 -15.00 23.95
N ALA A 501 -16.90 -13.71 24.00
CA ALA A 501 -16.50 -12.90 22.86
C ALA A 501 -15.26 -12.05 23.19
N ALA A 502 -14.28 -12.08 22.31
CA ALA A 502 -13.09 -11.23 22.34
C ALA A 502 -12.97 -10.43 21.04
N ALA A 503 -12.32 -9.27 21.08
CA ALA A 503 -12.05 -8.46 19.88
C ALA A 503 -10.55 -8.32 19.60
N PHE A 504 -10.18 -8.01 18.35
CA PHE A 504 -8.79 -7.72 17.96
C PHE A 504 -8.71 -6.44 17.13
N GLY A 505 -7.53 -5.82 17.02
CA GLY A 505 -7.27 -4.80 15.98
C GLY A 505 -7.27 -3.35 16.46
N TRP A 506 -6.18 -2.91 17.11
CA TRP A 506 -5.94 -1.49 17.37
C TRP A 506 -4.47 -1.10 17.46
N ALA A 507 -4.19 0.20 17.27
CA ALA A 507 -3.04 0.87 17.84
C ALA A 507 -3.34 1.22 19.31
N ALA A 508 -2.31 1.34 20.17
CA ALA A 508 -2.48 1.57 21.61
C ALA A 508 -3.36 2.80 21.96
N ILE A 509 -3.62 3.70 21.01
CA ILE A 509 -4.47 4.88 21.15
C ILE A 509 -5.34 4.99 19.88
N GLY A 510 -6.64 5.25 20.01
CA GLY A 510 -7.53 5.56 18.88
C GLY A 510 -9.01 5.19 19.08
N PRO A 511 -9.92 5.65 18.21
CA PRO A 511 -11.37 5.48 18.36
C PRO A 511 -11.83 4.01 18.35
N MET A 512 -11.04 3.10 17.75
CA MET A 512 -11.32 1.67 17.81
C MET A 512 -11.08 1.07 19.19
N ARG A 513 -10.14 1.61 19.97
CA ARG A 513 -9.90 1.19 21.34
C ARG A 513 -11.10 1.55 22.22
N ASP A 514 -11.59 2.79 22.11
CA ASP A 514 -12.78 3.25 22.82
C ASP A 514 -14.02 2.41 22.46
N LEU A 515 -14.13 2.01 21.19
CA LEU A 515 -15.21 1.14 20.73
C LEU A 515 -15.18 -0.23 21.43
N ILE A 516 -14.00 -0.85 21.56
CA ILE A 516 -13.85 -2.17 22.16
C ILE A 516 -13.97 -2.12 23.69
N GLU A 517 -13.32 -1.15 24.34
CA GLU A 517 -13.43 -0.95 25.78
C GLU A 517 -14.89 -0.63 26.16
N GLY A 518 -15.62 0.10 25.30
CA GLY A 518 -17.03 0.44 25.49
C GLY A 518 -18.05 -0.61 25.03
N SER A 519 -17.65 -1.69 24.33
CA SER A 519 -18.58 -2.72 23.84
C SER A 519 -18.84 -3.83 24.86
N GLY A 520 -17.99 -3.94 25.89
CA GLY A 520 -18.10 -4.94 26.94
C GLY A 520 -17.73 -6.36 26.49
N VAL A 521 -16.80 -6.53 25.56
CA VAL A 521 -16.23 -7.86 25.25
C VAL A 521 -15.56 -8.48 26.49
N ASP A 522 -15.46 -9.81 26.54
CA ASP A 522 -14.86 -10.53 27.68
C ASP A 522 -13.32 -10.38 27.73
N GLY A 523 -12.71 -9.96 26.62
CA GLY A 523 -11.28 -9.69 26.47
C GLY A 523 -10.96 -9.15 25.09
N TRP A 524 -9.70 -8.78 24.88
CA TRP A 524 -9.25 -8.23 23.62
C TRP A 524 -7.79 -8.57 23.35
N LEU A 525 -7.40 -8.45 22.09
CA LEU A 525 -6.04 -8.64 21.62
C LEU A 525 -5.58 -7.36 20.92
N GLU A 526 -4.44 -6.83 21.36
CA GLU A 526 -3.79 -5.76 20.61
C GLU A 526 -3.39 -6.33 19.25
N GLY A 527 -3.96 -5.75 18.20
CA GLY A 527 -3.91 -6.33 16.87
C GLY A 527 -2.65 -5.92 16.10
N PRO A 528 -2.43 -6.55 14.93
CA PRO A 528 -1.35 -6.16 14.05
C PRO A 528 -1.60 -4.73 13.56
N SER A 529 -0.82 -3.75 14.01
CA SER A 529 -0.61 -2.57 13.17
C SER A 529 -0.05 -3.06 11.84
N PHE A 530 -0.50 -2.54 10.69
CA PHE A 530 -0.01 -2.96 9.37
C PHE A 530 1.52 -3.20 9.39
N GLY A 531 1.94 -4.48 9.28
CA GLY A 531 3.35 -4.89 9.32
C GLY A 531 3.86 -5.52 10.63
N ALA A 532 3.22 -5.29 11.78
CA ALA A 532 3.58 -5.92 13.05
C ALA A 532 2.71 -7.16 13.30
N GLY A 533 3.31 -8.28 13.72
CA GLY A 533 2.54 -9.47 14.11
C GLY A 533 1.72 -9.27 15.40
N ILE A 534 0.96 -10.28 15.81
CA ILE A 534 0.31 -10.32 17.14
C ILE A 534 1.37 -10.65 18.19
N ASN A 535 1.34 -9.97 19.34
CA ASN A 535 2.13 -10.38 20.49
C ASN A 535 1.66 -11.77 20.97
N GLN A 536 2.49 -12.78 20.75
CA GLN A 536 2.17 -14.18 21.06
C GLN A 536 1.88 -14.41 22.55
N GLN A 537 2.55 -13.69 23.45
CA GLN A 537 2.27 -13.78 24.88
C GLN A 537 0.88 -13.23 25.22
N ALA A 538 0.47 -12.14 24.57
CA ALA A 538 -0.87 -11.58 24.74
C ALA A 538 -1.96 -12.53 24.20
N LEU A 539 -1.70 -13.19 23.07
CA LEU A 539 -2.61 -14.21 22.53
C LEU A 539 -2.78 -15.39 23.48
N VAL A 540 -1.67 -15.92 24.02
CA VAL A 540 -1.68 -17.01 25.01
C VAL A 540 -2.41 -16.59 26.29
N ALA A 541 -2.19 -15.36 26.78
CA ALA A 541 -2.88 -14.85 27.95
C ALA A 541 -4.40 -14.70 27.73
N LEU A 542 -4.80 -14.21 26.55
CA LEU A 542 -6.21 -14.10 26.16
C LEU A 542 -6.88 -15.49 26.13
N ILE A 543 -6.24 -16.46 25.47
CA ILE A 543 -6.76 -17.84 25.38
C ILE A 543 -6.94 -18.44 26.77
N ASN A 544 -5.93 -18.35 27.64
CA ASN A 544 -6.01 -18.83 29.02
C ASN A 544 -7.18 -18.22 29.78
N ARG A 545 -7.36 -16.90 29.69
CA ARG A 545 -8.48 -16.20 30.34
C ARG A 545 -9.84 -16.71 29.84
N MET A 546 -9.97 -16.95 28.54
CA MET A 546 -11.21 -17.46 27.94
C MET A 546 -11.51 -18.90 28.37
N GLN A 547 -10.51 -19.77 28.37
CA GLN A 547 -10.64 -21.15 28.84
C GLN A 547 -11.00 -21.23 30.32
N GLN A 548 -10.36 -20.41 31.17
CA GLN A 548 -10.68 -20.34 32.60
C GLN A 548 -12.12 -19.85 32.83
N ALA A 549 -12.54 -18.80 32.11
CA ALA A 549 -13.91 -18.29 32.19
C ALA A 549 -14.96 -19.34 31.77
N LYS A 550 -14.64 -20.16 30.75
CA LYS A 550 -15.48 -21.28 30.32
C LYS A 550 -15.57 -22.37 31.40
N LYS A 551 -14.43 -22.78 31.98
CA LYS A 551 -14.38 -23.76 33.08
C LYS A 551 -15.21 -23.32 34.30
N MET A 552 -15.10 -22.05 34.69
CA MET A 552 -15.91 -21.49 35.78
C MET A 552 -17.42 -21.47 35.47
N GLY A 553 -17.79 -21.15 34.22
CA GLY A 553 -19.19 -21.20 33.79
C GLY A 553 -19.79 -22.61 33.88
N MET A 554 -19.00 -23.64 33.55
CA MET A 554 -19.44 -25.04 33.65
C MET A 554 -19.61 -25.49 35.10
N MET A 555 -18.70 -25.10 36.01
CA MET A 555 -18.83 -25.43 37.44
C MET A 555 -20.03 -24.73 38.11
N GLY A 556 -20.30 -23.47 37.74
CA GLY A 556 -21.44 -22.72 38.28
C GLY A 556 -22.79 -23.35 37.93
N GLY A 557 -22.90 -24.02 36.78
CA GLY A 557 -24.13 -24.70 36.36
C GLY A 557 -24.44 -25.99 37.14
N MET A 558 -23.43 -26.67 37.70
CA MET A 558 -23.63 -27.90 38.48
C MET A 558 -24.06 -27.65 39.93
N GLY A 559 -23.80 -26.46 40.48
CA GLY A 559 -24.01 -26.16 41.92
C GLY A 559 -25.44 -25.83 42.35
N MET A 560 -26.38 -25.56 41.43
CA MET A 560 -27.76 -25.19 41.78
C MET A 560 -28.79 -26.35 41.64
N GLY A 561 -28.38 -27.55 41.23
CA GLY A 561 -29.30 -28.66 40.95
C GLY A 561 -29.60 -29.63 42.10
N MET A 562 -28.97 -29.50 43.28
CA MET A 562 -29.02 -30.54 44.33
C MET A 562 -29.60 -30.10 45.69
N GLY A 563 -30.32 -28.98 45.77
CA GLY A 563 -30.95 -28.50 47.01
C GLY A 563 -32.46 -28.30 46.89
N GLY A 564 -33.26 -29.37 46.87
CA GLY A 564 -34.71 -29.22 46.77
C GLY A 564 -35.49 -30.54 46.82
N GLY A 565 -35.37 -31.28 47.91
CA GLY A 565 -36.19 -32.46 48.16
C GLY A 565 -36.42 -32.69 49.64
N MET A 566 -37.50 -32.14 50.20
CA MET A 566 -38.41 -32.77 51.17
C MET A 566 -39.45 -31.75 51.66
N GLY A 567 -40.72 -32.00 51.34
CA GLY A 567 -41.86 -31.23 51.83
C GLY A 567 -43.18 -31.83 51.36
N MET A 568 -43.75 -32.73 52.17
CA MET A 568 -45.03 -33.40 51.98
C MET A 568 -46.22 -32.44 51.97
N GLY A 569 -47.32 -32.85 51.30
CA GLY A 569 -48.64 -32.79 51.95
C GLY A 569 -49.80 -32.17 51.18
N MET A 570 -50.63 -33.05 50.60
CA MET A 570 -52.10 -33.02 50.43
C MET A 570 -52.83 -31.80 49.87
N GLY A 571 -53.77 -32.09 48.94
CA GLY A 571 -55.02 -31.31 48.84
C GLY A 571 -55.68 -31.32 47.47
N MET A 572 -56.82 -32.00 47.36
CA MET A 572 -57.69 -32.11 46.18
C MET A 572 -58.18 -30.77 45.60
N GLY A 573 -58.54 -30.76 44.31
CA GLY A 573 -59.50 -29.79 43.77
C GLY A 573 -59.59 -29.75 42.24
N MET A 574 -60.68 -30.30 41.70
CA MET A 574 -61.09 -30.25 40.28
C MET A 574 -61.30 -28.83 39.75
N GLY A 575 -61.16 -28.64 38.42
CA GLY A 575 -61.97 -27.65 37.71
C GLY A 575 -61.38 -27.04 36.42
N MET A 576 -61.82 -27.57 35.28
CA MET A 576 -62.23 -26.87 34.05
C MET A 576 -61.41 -25.66 33.51
N ALA A 577 -60.87 -25.85 32.30
CA ALA A 577 -60.68 -24.80 31.28
C ALA A 577 -62.06 -24.24 30.80
N PRO A 578 -62.20 -23.16 29.97
CA PRO A 578 -61.18 -22.55 29.11
C PRO A 578 -61.26 -21.00 28.92
N SER A 579 -60.40 -20.50 28.03
CA SER A 579 -60.64 -19.40 27.07
C SER A 579 -60.12 -17.98 27.34
N MET A 580 -59.43 -17.50 26.30
CA MET A 580 -59.56 -16.19 25.62
C MET A 580 -59.11 -14.87 26.29
N ASN A 581 -58.06 -14.32 25.67
CA ASN A 581 -58.08 -13.08 24.86
C ASN A 581 -57.83 -11.70 25.53
N ALA A 582 -56.89 -10.99 24.89
CA ALA A 582 -56.80 -9.55 24.59
C ALA A 582 -56.68 -8.46 25.69
N GLY A 583 -55.79 -7.51 25.36
CA GLY A 583 -56.00 -6.06 25.60
C GLY A 583 -55.06 -5.44 26.64
N MET A 584 -54.00 -4.72 26.22
CA MET A 584 -53.95 -3.28 25.87
C MET A 584 -53.79 -2.33 27.07
N THR A 585 -52.91 -1.33 26.87
CA THR A 585 -52.82 0.00 27.54
C THR A 585 -52.47 0.00 29.04
N GLY A 586 -51.62 0.87 29.59
CA GLY A 586 -51.01 2.14 29.20
C GLY A 586 -50.73 2.92 30.51
N GLY A 587 -49.74 3.83 30.54
CA GLY A 587 -49.50 4.74 31.68
C GLY A 587 -48.01 4.89 32.01
N MET A 588 -47.27 5.86 31.45
CA MET A 588 -47.12 7.27 31.84
C MET A 588 -46.69 7.52 33.30
N GLY A 589 -45.55 8.21 33.45
CA GLY A 589 -45.36 9.26 34.46
C GLY A 589 -44.26 9.01 35.52
N GLY A 590 -43.26 9.90 35.58
CA GLY A 590 -42.44 10.08 36.78
C GLY A 590 -41.04 10.67 36.52
N ALA A 591 -40.94 12.00 36.54
CA ALA A 591 -39.70 12.76 36.47
C ALA A 591 -39.21 13.23 37.86
N SER A 592 -37.94 13.68 37.93
CA SER A 592 -37.26 14.42 39.02
C SER A 592 -36.93 13.58 40.28
N MET A 593 -35.85 13.78 41.05
CA MET A 593 -34.89 14.85 41.36
C MET A 593 -33.51 14.18 41.58
N GLY A 594 -32.33 14.78 41.47
CA GLY A 594 -31.88 16.13 41.81
C GLY A 594 -30.58 15.95 42.61
N GLY A 595 -29.45 16.33 42.03
CA GLY A 595 -28.15 16.29 42.68
C GLY A 595 -27.88 17.55 43.51
N ALA A 596 -27.06 17.42 44.55
CA ALA A 596 -26.19 18.45 45.10
C ALA A 596 -25.40 17.87 46.29
N VAL A 597 -24.07 17.83 46.19
CA VAL A 597 -23.19 18.07 47.35
C VAL A 597 -21.98 18.87 46.87
N MET A 598 -21.90 20.11 47.35
CA MET A 598 -20.73 20.98 47.29
C MET A 598 -19.66 20.52 48.29
N GLY A 599 -18.39 20.85 48.02
CA GLY A 599 -17.34 20.87 49.04
C GLY A 599 -16.07 21.57 48.56
N MET A 600 -15.88 22.81 49.02
CA MET A 600 -14.69 23.69 48.96
C MET A 600 -13.38 22.94 49.31
N GLY A 601 -12.15 23.32 48.95
CA GLY A 601 -11.50 24.61 48.66
C GLY A 601 -10.06 24.56 49.24
N MET A 602 -9.21 25.55 48.89
CA MET A 602 -7.79 25.76 49.29
C MET A 602 -6.76 24.93 48.49
N GLY A 603 -5.74 25.43 47.81
CA GLY A 603 -5.04 26.72 47.86
C GLY A 603 -3.70 26.58 48.61
N MET A 604 -2.57 26.46 47.89
CA MET A 604 -1.24 27.04 48.21
C MET A 604 -0.08 26.45 47.36
N GLN A 605 0.58 27.33 46.60
CA GLN A 605 2.03 27.35 46.33
C GLN A 605 2.63 28.40 47.31
N PRO A 606 3.94 28.38 47.70
CA PRO A 606 5.05 28.85 46.82
C PRO A 606 6.50 28.39 47.21
N MET A 607 7.50 29.10 46.67
CA MET A 607 8.97 29.13 46.89
C MET A 607 9.81 28.24 45.98
N GLN A 608 10.71 28.71 45.08
CA GLN A 608 11.61 29.87 45.01
C GLN A 608 12.79 29.83 46.00
N GLN A 609 13.98 29.47 45.51
CA GLN A 609 15.28 29.84 46.10
C GLN A 609 16.40 29.81 45.06
N ALA A 610 17.38 30.69 45.26
CA ALA A 610 18.29 31.24 44.27
C ALA A 610 19.78 31.03 44.63
N MET A 611 20.64 30.94 43.59
CA MET A 611 22.04 31.44 43.47
C MET A 611 23.15 30.82 44.38
N PRO A 612 24.48 31.06 44.15
CA PRO A 612 25.19 31.67 43.00
C PRO A 612 26.51 30.98 42.52
N ALA A 613 26.97 31.42 41.33
CA ALA A 613 28.33 31.77 40.85
C ALA A 613 29.56 30.84 41.00
N MET A 614 30.29 30.64 39.88
CA MET A 614 31.66 31.15 39.65
C MET A 614 32.15 30.89 38.19
N SER A 615 32.69 31.94 37.56
CA SER A 615 33.59 31.95 36.37
C SER A 615 34.97 32.46 36.88
N PRO A 616 36.08 32.66 36.10
CA PRO A 616 36.23 32.76 34.63
C PRO A 616 37.57 32.26 34.01
N MET A 617 37.72 32.33 32.67
CA MET A 617 38.89 32.82 31.88
C MET A 617 38.72 32.42 30.38
N MET A 618 38.50 33.37 29.44
CA MET A 618 39.44 34.21 28.65
C MET A 618 40.25 33.47 27.57
N THR A 619 39.99 33.79 26.29
CA THR A 619 40.90 34.31 25.22
C THR A 619 40.18 34.24 23.86
N GLN A 620 39.74 35.37 23.30
CA GLN A 620 40.40 36.25 22.30
C GLN A 620 40.05 35.94 20.83
N GLN A 621 39.52 37.00 20.21
CA GLN A 621 39.09 37.23 18.84
C GLN A 621 40.31 37.58 17.94
N PRO A 622 40.19 37.68 16.59
CA PRO A 622 39.62 38.89 15.99
C PRO A 622 38.80 38.72 14.70
N SER A 623 38.01 39.77 14.45
CA SER A 623 37.08 40.09 13.36
C SER A 623 37.72 40.79 12.14
N MET A 624 37.12 40.67 10.95
CA MET A 624 36.79 41.70 9.90
C MET A 624 35.93 40.95 8.83
N MET A 625 34.87 41.44 8.15
CA MET A 625 34.67 42.67 7.39
C MET A 625 33.18 42.83 6.96
N SER A 626 32.64 44.04 7.13
CA SER A 626 31.65 44.82 6.34
C SER A 626 30.44 44.21 5.60
N GLN A 627 29.25 44.72 5.97
CA GLN A 627 28.02 44.84 5.17
C GLN A 627 28.16 45.80 3.96
N PRO A 628 27.17 45.87 3.06
CA PRO A 628 26.18 46.95 3.17
C PRO A 628 24.71 46.57 2.89
N SER A 629 23.83 47.48 3.31
CA SER A 629 22.38 47.45 3.39
C SER A 629 21.68 48.07 2.15
N ALA A 630 20.45 47.63 1.85
CA ALA A 630 19.35 48.34 1.14
C ALA A 630 18.19 47.33 0.93
N MET A 631 16.89 47.61 0.96
CA MET A 631 16.06 48.79 1.18
C MET A 631 14.66 48.30 1.61
N SER A 632 13.98 49.13 2.39
CA SER A 632 12.63 48.97 2.94
C SER A 632 11.60 49.71 2.08
N ALA A 633 10.43 49.10 1.86
CA ALA A 633 9.14 49.73 1.54
C ALA A 633 8.02 48.73 1.92
N GLY A 634 6.92 49.04 2.60
CA GLY A 634 6.38 50.32 3.05
C GLY A 634 4.90 50.48 2.66
N GLY A 635 3.97 49.87 3.42
CA GLY A 635 2.55 50.26 3.59
C GLY A 635 1.54 49.80 2.51
N ALA A 636 0.22 49.81 2.70
CA ALA A 636 -0.72 49.85 3.85
C ALA A 636 -2.16 49.84 3.26
N MET A 637 -3.17 49.49 4.08
CA MET A 637 -4.64 49.58 3.86
C MET A 637 -5.25 48.50 2.93
N GLN A 638 -6.43 47.91 3.19
CA GLN A 638 -7.67 48.50 3.69
C GLN A 638 -8.63 47.42 4.26
N ALA A 639 -9.44 47.79 5.24
CA ALA A 639 -10.46 46.99 5.91
C ALA A 639 -11.88 47.27 5.37
N MET A 640 -12.74 46.26 5.28
CA MET A 640 -14.23 46.29 5.39
C MET A 640 -14.68 44.84 5.71
N GLY A 641 -15.38 44.52 6.81
CA GLY A 641 -16.81 44.75 7.06
C GLY A 641 -17.63 43.87 6.11
N GLY A 642 -18.21 42.71 6.45
CA GLY A 642 -19.16 42.37 7.52
C GLY A 642 -20.51 42.00 6.87
N VAL A 643 -21.19 40.93 7.33
CA VAL A 643 -22.66 40.67 7.36
C VAL A 643 -22.99 39.16 7.25
N MET A 644 -23.63 38.62 8.31
CA MET A 644 -24.36 37.34 8.33
C MET A 644 -25.79 37.52 7.73
N PRO A 645 -26.49 36.45 7.31
CA PRO A 645 -27.42 35.77 8.23
C PRO A 645 -27.66 34.25 7.98
N SER A 646 -28.15 33.59 9.03
CA SER A 646 -28.94 32.33 9.04
C SER A 646 -30.40 32.68 9.44
N PRO A 647 -31.42 31.78 9.51
CA PRO A 647 -31.47 30.30 9.30
C PRO A 647 -32.68 29.73 8.48
N ALA A 648 -32.56 28.46 8.02
CA ALA A 648 -33.52 27.30 7.92
C ALA A 648 -35.02 27.49 7.45
N PRO A 649 -35.88 26.44 7.22
CA PRO A 649 -35.72 24.96 7.36
C PRO A 649 -36.36 24.07 6.24
N GLY A 650 -36.10 22.74 6.28
CA GLY A 650 -37.14 21.71 6.06
C GLY A 650 -37.00 20.68 4.91
N GLY A 651 -36.64 19.43 5.25
CA GLY A 651 -37.50 18.24 5.09
C GLY A 651 -37.59 17.42 3.77
N ARG A 652 -37.45 16.09 3.95
CA ARG A 652 -38.00 14.93 3.19
C ARG A 652 -37.23 14.42 1.96
N VAL A 653 -36.72 13.18 1.95
CA VAL A 653 -37.28 11.78 1.86
C VAL A 653 -37.02 11.24 0.45
N GLY A 654 -36.38 10.07 0.38
CA GLY A 654 -35.64 9.59 -0.78
C GLY A 654 -36.42 8.87 -1.88
N THR A 655 -35.68 8.25 -2.81
CA THR A 655 -35.95 6.93 -3.43
C THR A 655 -34.92 6.65 -4.54
N ASN A 656 -34.35 5.43 -4.49
CA ASN A 656 -33.70 4.73 -5.62
C ASN A 656 -34.77 4.36 -6.67
N PRO A 657 -34.44 4.29 -7.97
CA PRO A 657 -34.06 3.00 -8.57
C PRO A 657 -32.97 3.12 -9.68
N LEU A 658 -31.99 2.22 -9.77
CA LEU A 658 -32.02 0.88 -10.38
C LEU A 658 -32.19 0.87 -11.92
N PHE A 659 -31.14 0.36 -12.57
CA PHE A 659 -30.89 0.17 -13.99
C PHE A 659 -32.02 -0.55 -14.74
N GLY A 660 -32.42 0.01 -15.88
CA GLY A 660 -33.25 -0.65 -16.90
C GLY A 660 -32.67 -0.42 -18.29
N SER A 661 -32.24 -1.51 -18.91
CA SER A 661 -31.70 -1.65 -20.27
C SER A 661 -32.70 -1.24 -21.37
N ALA A 662 -32.23 -0.50 -22.37
CA ALA A 662 -32.97 -0.18 -23.59
C ALA A 662 -32.77 -1.26 -24.68
N PRO A 663 -33.80 -1.62 -25.46
CA PRO A 663 -33.62 -2.32 -26.73
C PRO A 663 -33.55 -1.35 -27.92
N SER A 664 -32.74 -1.76 -28.89
CA SER A 664 -32.43 -1.12 -30.19
C SER A 664 -33.65 -0.94 -31.12
N PRO A 665 -33.49 -0.14 -32.21
CA PRO A 665 -34.58 0.48 -32.95
C PRO A 665 -34.92 -0.25 -34.25
N LEU A 666 -36.15 -0.08 -34.75
CA LEU A 666 -36.51 -0.22 -36.17
C LEU A 666 -37.93 0.31 -36.39
N SER A 667 -38.07 1.37 -37.19
CA SER A 667 -38.76 1.31 -38.49
C SER A 667 -39.16 2.69 -39.00
N SER A 668 -38.94 2.82 -40.30
CA SER A 668 -39.17 3.89 -41.26
C SER A 668 -40.65 4.21 -41.54
N GLN A 669 -41.00 5.48 -41.82
CA GLN A 669 -41.38 5.99 -43.16
C GLN A 669 -42.04 7.40 -43.13
N PRO A 670 -42.12 8.11 -44.28
CA PRO A 670 -42.17 9.58 -44.37
C PRO A 670 -43.54 10.17 -44.75
N GLY A 671 -43.73 11.48 -44.52
CA GLY A 671 -44.90 12.21 -45.03
C GLY A 671 -44.99 13.72 -44.69
N ILE A 672 -44.39 14.55 -45.55
CA ILE A 672 -44.88 15.78 -46.21
C ILE A 672 -45.76 16.83 -45.45
N SER A 673 -45.23 18.07 -45.45
CA SER A 673 -45.86 19.41 -45.57
C SER A 673 -46.18 20.31 -44.35
N PRO A 674 -46.14 21.66 -44.54
CA PRO A 674 -45.55 22.60 -43.58
C PRO A 674 -46.59 23.42 -42.81
N GLY A 675 -46.28 23.73 -41.55
CA GLY A 675 -47.04 24.67 -40.74
C GLY A 675 -46.10 25.40 -39.78
N MET A 676 -46.01 26.73 -39.95
CA MET A 676 -45.34 27.62 -39.02
C MET A 676 -45.98 27.50 -37.63
N ALA A 677 -45.19 27.12 -36.63
CA ALA A 677 -45.50 27.34 -35.23
C ALA A 677 -44.19 27.56 -34.45
N THR A 678 -44.12 28.71 -33.80
CA THR A 678 -43.10 29.11 -32.83
C THR A 678 -42.96 28.09 -31.69
N PRO A 679 -41.74 27.67 -31.30
CA PRO A 679 -41.57 26.75 -30.19
C PRO A 679 -41.68 27.49 -28.84
N PRO A 680 -42.31 26.87 -27.81
CA PRO A 680 -42.25 27.36 -26.44
C PRO A 680 -40.88 27.04 -25.81
N ALA A 681 -40.47 27.90 -24.88
CA ALA A 681 -39.20 27.87 -24.18
C ALA A 681 -38.94 26.52 -23.48
N ALA A 682 -37.78 25.93 -23.76
CA ALA A 682 -37.25 24.79 -23.02
C ALA A 682 -36.70 25.26 -21.67
N THR A 683 -37.25 24.73 -20.59
CA THR A 683 -36.70 24.83 -19.24
C THR A 683 -35.36 24.09 -19.18
N ALA A 684 -34.30 24.82 -18.89
CA ALA A 684 -32.95 24.29 -18.69
C ALA A 684 -32.89 23.39 -17.44
N ALA A 685 -32.21 22.24 -17.59
CA ALA A 685 -31.81 21.40 -16.47
C ALA A 685 -30.80 22.16 -15.59
N PRO A 686 -30.86 22.05 -14.25
CA PRO A 686 -29.88 22.70 -13.38
C PRO A 686 -28.52 22.01 -13.54
N ALA A 687 -27.53 22.77 -14.00
CA ALA A 687 -26.13 22.39 -13.94
C ALA A 687 -25.73 22.22 -12.48
N ALA A 688 -25.28 21.03 -12.11
CA ALA A 688 -24.64 20.76 -10.83
C ALA A 688 -23.24 21.41 -10.82
N GLY A 689 -23.21 22.72 -10.66
CA GLY A 689 -22.00 23.48 -10.39
C GLY A 689 -21.72 23.46 -8.89
N GLY A 690 -21.05 22.42 -8.41
CA GLY A 690 -20.30 22.54 -7.16
C GLY A 690 -19.24 23.61 -7.38
N SER A 691 -19.27 24.66 -6.57
CA SER A 691 -18.35 25.78 -6.76
C SER A 691 -16.92 25.29 -6.51
N GLU A 692 -15.97 25.73 -7.33
CA GLU A 692 -14.53 25.44 -7.16
C GLU A 692 -14.04 25.73 -5.71
N ALA A 693 -14.69 26.69 -5.05
CA ALA A 693 -14.49 27.03 -3.64
C ALA A 693 -14.84 25.88 -2.68
N GLU A 694 -15.93 25.14 -2.90
CA GLU A 694 -16.32 24.00 -2.06
C GLU A 694 -15.34 22.83 -2.22
N MET A 695 -14.86 22.61 -3.44
CA MET A 695 -13.84 21.60 -3.72
C MET A 695 -12.51 21.93 -3.03
N LEU A 696 -12.09 23.20 -3.07
CA LEU A 696 -10.91 23.68 -2.35
C LEU A 696 -11.08 23.60 -0.82
N GLN A 697 -12.27 23.88 -0.31
CA GLN A 697 -12.56 23.83 1.11
C GLN A 697 -12.57 22.38 1.63
N GLN A 698 -13.11 21.45 0.84
CA GLN A 698 -13.04 20.01 1.12
C GLN A 698 -11.59 19.52 1.10
N LEU A 699 -10.80 19.90 0.08
CA LEU A 699 -9.38 19.54 -0.02
C LEU A 699 -8.57 20.05 1.18
N MET A 700 -8.80 21.30 1.61
CA MET A 700 -8.13 21.88 2.78
C MET A 700 -8.55 21.19 4.09
N SER A 701 -9.80 20.73 4.19
CA SER A 701 -10.26 19.94 5.34
C SER A 701 -9.58 18.56 5.40
N GLU A 702 -9.42 17.91 4.24
CA GLU A 702 -8.71 16.64 4.08
C GLU A 702 -7.23 16.78 4.43
N ILE A 703 -6.57 17.85 3.96
CA ILE A 703 -5.16 18.15 4.25
C ILE A 703 -4.96 18.36 5.75
N ASN A 704 -5.85 19.10 6.42
CA ASN A 704 -5.75 19.33 7.87
C ASN A 704 -6.02 18.04 8.67
N ARG A 705 -6.95 17.19 8.20
CA ARG A 705 -7.17 15.86 8.78
C ARG A 705 -5.91 15.01 8.67
N LEU A 706 -5.32 14.93 7.48
CA LEU A 706 -4.09 14.18 7.23
C LEU A 706 -2.92 14.73 8.05
N LYS A 707 -2.81 16.06 8.19
CA LYS A 707 -1.79 16.71 9.02
C LYS A 707 -1.94 16.34 10.51
N ASN A 708 -3.17 16.23 11.01
CA ASN A 708 -3.45 15.80 12.38
C ASN A 708 -3.23 14.30 12.59
N GLU A 709 -3.52 13.48 11.58
CA GLU A 709 -3.27 12.03 11.60
C GLU A 709 -1.78 11.69 11.51
N LEU A 710 -0.98 12.52 10.83
CA LEU A 710 0.45 12.33 10.65
C LEU A 710 1.30 12.85 11.82
N GLY A 711 0.73 13.63 12.75
CA GLY A 711 1.38 14.05 14.00
C GLY A 711 2.77 14.68 13.79
N GLU A 712 2.79 15.86 13.16
CA GLU A 712 4.00 16.62 12.71
C GLU A 712 5.00 15.86 11.84
#